data_AF-S4RWC3-F1
#
_entry.id   AF-S4RWC3-F1
#
_cell.length_a   1.000
_cell.length_b   1.000
_cell.length_c   1.000
_cell.angle_alpha   90.00
_cell.angle_beta   90.00
_cell.angle_gamma   90.00
#
_symmetry.space_group_name_H-M   'P 1'
#
loop_
_entity.id
_entity.type
_entity.pdbx_description
1 polymer ?
#
loop_
_entity_poly.entity_id
_entity_poly.type
_entity_poly.pdbx_seq_one_letter_code
_entity_poly.pdbx_strand_id
1 'polypeptide(L)'
;MAQAQVSLEDALSNVDLLEELPLPDQQPCIEPPPSSILYQANFDTNFEDRNAFVTGIARYIEQATVHSGMNEMLEEGQEYAVMLYTWRSCSRAIPQVKCNEQPNRVEIYEKTVEVLEPEVTKLMRFMYFQRKAIERFCGEVKRLCHAERRKDFVSEAYLLTLGKFINMFAVLDELKNMKCSVKNDYSAYKRAAQFLRKMSDPQSIQESQNLSMFLANHNRITQSLQQQLEVIPGYEELLADIVNLCMDYYEGRMYLTPGEKHTLLKVMGFGLFLMDGSVSNIYRLDAKKRINLGRIDRYFRQLQVVPLFGDMQIELARYIETSAHYEDNRSKWTCTCSTLSPQYICEQMVQIRDDHIRFTSELSRHSNSEVVTGSGQDGHKSDEQHKELCDLALRGLQLLSRWSAHVMEVYSWKLVHPTDKFSNKDCPDNAEEYERATRYNYSSEEKCALVEVIAMIKGLQVLMGRMESVFNQAIRHTVYAALQDFAQITLREPLRQAVKRKKNLIISILQAIRKTCGDWEGGAEPASDPCLRGEKDPKGGFELHVPRRTVGPSSTQLYMVRTMLESLIADKSGSRKTLRSCLEGPTITAIEEIHRSSFFYTHLLNFSEALQACCDLSQLWFREFFLELTMGRRIQFPIEMSMPWILTDHILETKEPSMMEYVLYPLDLYNDSAHYALTKFKKQFLYDEIEAEVNLCFDQFVYKLSDQIFAYYKALAG
;
A
#
# COMPACT_ATOMS: atom_id res chain seq x y z
N MET A 1 -48.01 -11.73 29.26
CA MET A 1 -46.57 -11.48 29.06
C MET A 1 -46.14 -12.40 27.93
N ALA A 2 -45.91 -11.86 26.75
CA ALA A 2 -45.38 -12.64 25.64
C ALA A 2 -43.90 -12.93 25.92
N GLN A 3 -43.48 -14.20 25.80
CA GLN A 3 -42.06 -14.55 25.84
C GLN A 3 -41.38 -13.87 24.66
N ALA A 4 -40.41 -12.98 24.94
CA ALA A 4 -39.54 -12.43 23.93
C ALA A 4 -38.79 -13.59 23.26
N GLN A 5 -38.94 -13.70 21.94
CA GLN A 5 -38.29 -14.72 21.14
C GLN A 5 -36.86 -14.24 20.91
N VAL A 6 -35.88 -14.88 21.57
CA VAL A 6 -34.45 -14.57 21.40
C VAL A 6 -34.07 -14.90 19.95
N SER A 7 -33.51 -13.92 19.23
CA SER A 7 -33.06 -14.14 17.86
C SER A 7 -31.78 -15.00 17.83
N LEU A 8 -31.48 -15.60 16.69
CA LEU A 8 -30.21 -16.33 16.52
C LEU A 8 -29.02 -15.37 16.63
N GLU A 9 -29.16 -14.12 16.16
CA GLU A 9 -28.13 -13.10 16.32
C GLU A 9 -27.88 -12.76 17.80
N ASP A 10 -28.94 -12.64 18.62
CA ASP A 10 -28.78 -12.40 20.06
C ASP A 10 -28.11 -13.59 20.77
N ALA A 11 -28.43 -14.82 20.34
CA ALA A 11 -27.82 -16.02 20.89
C ALA A 11 -26.32 -16.12 20.54
N LEU A 12 -25.94 -15.77 19.30
CA LEU A 12 -24.54 -15.73 18.86
C LEU A 12 -23.77 -14.62 19.55
N SER A 13 -24.33 -13.41 19.63
CA SER A 13 -23.70 -12.28 20.34
C SER A 13 -23.42 -12.60 21.81
N ASN A 14 -24.31 -13.34 22.47
CA ASN A 14 -24.09 -13.80 23.85
C ASN A 14 -22.96 -14.83 23.99
N VAL A 15 -22.71 -15.65 22.96
CA VAL A 15 -21.58 -16.59 22.94
C VAL A 15 -20.28 -15.84 22.68
N ASP A 16 -20.27 -14.89 21.74
CA ASP A 16 -19.12 -14.04 21.43
C ASP A 16 -18.68 -13.22 22.67
N LEU A 17 -19.65 -12.74 23.47
CA LEU A 17 -19.40 -12.07 24.76
C LEU A 17 -18.65 -12.93 25.79
N LEU A 18 -18.77 -14.26 25.74
CA LEU A 18 -18.01 -15.17 26.61
C LEU A 18 -16.56 -15.32 26.17
N GLU A 19 -16.27 -15.14 24.88
CA GLU A 19 -14.91 -15.15 24.33
C GLU A 19 -14.14 -13.86 24.66
N GLU A 20 -14.86 -12.76 24.89
CA GLU A 20 -14.31 -11.44 25.23
C GLU A 20 -14.12 -11.20 26.74
N LEU A 21 -14.54 -12.13 27.61
CA LEU A 21 -14.47 -11.98 29.06
C LEU A 21 -13.00 -11.89 29.54
N PRO A 22 -12.57 -10.78 30.17
CA PRO A 22 -11.20 -10.63 30.63
C PRO A 22 -10.94 -11.60 31.79
N LEU A 23 -10.12 -12.63 31.55
CA LEU A 23 -9.62 -13.50 32.59
C LEU A 23 -8.58 -12.75 33.45
N PRO A 24 -8.47 -13.05 34.76
CA PRO A 24 -7.55 -12.36 35.68
C PRO A 24 -6.07 -12.50 35.32
N ASP A 25 -5.72 -13.42 34.42
CA ASP A 25 -4.39 -13.51 33.83
C ASP A 25 -4.32 -12.64 32.57
N GLN A 26 -3.81 -11.40 32.71
CA GLN A 26 -3.31 -10.61 31.58
C GLN A 26 -2.01 -11.21 31.02
N GLN A 27 -2.03 -12.50 30.68
CA GLN A 27 -0.94 -13.07 29.89
C GLN A 27 -0.98 -12.39 28.50
N PRO A 28 0.19 -12.06 27.91
CA PRO A 28 0.26 -11.69 26.50
C PRO A 28 -0.54 -12.71 25.70
N CYS A 29 -1.41 -12.27 24.79
CA CYS A 29 -2.13 -13.21 23.93
C CYS A 29 -1.10 -13.82 22.97
N ILE A 30 -0.64 -15.04 23.30
CA ILE A 30 0.41 -15.78 22.58
C ILE A 30 -0.13 -16.37 21.27
N GLU A 31 -1.44 -16.59 21.21
CA GLU A 31 -2.09 -17.15 20.04
C GLU A 31 -2.35 -16.01 19.03
N PRO A 32 -1.71 -16.03 17.84
CA PRO A 32 -2.12 -15.12 16.78
C PRO A 32 -3.60 -15.40 16.48
N PRO A 33 -4.38 -14.40 16.04
CA PRO A 33 -5.76 -14.63 15.63
C PRO A 33 -5.77 -15.81 14.66
N PRO A 34 -6.64 -16.82 14.87
CA PRO A 34 -6.57 -18.06 14.14
C PRO A 34 -6.57 -17.75 12.65
N SER A 35 -5.53 -18.21 11.95
CA SER A 35 -5.48 -18.25 10.48
C SER A 35 -6.46 -19.31 9.95
N SER A 36 -7.68 -19.28 10.47
CA SER A 36 -8.84 -19.85 9.81
C SER A 36 -8.91 -19.26 8.39
N ILE A 37 -9.51 -19.99 7.47
CA ILE A 37 -9.80 -19.49 6.12
C ILE A 37 -10.56 -18.17 6.29
N LEU A 38 -9.85 -17.04 6.25
CA LEU A 38 -10.41 -15.71 6.44
C LEU A 38 -11.30 -15.45 5.23
N TYR A 39 -12.60 -15.63 5.43
CA TYR A 39 -13.59 -15.26 4.42
C TYR A 39 -13.80 -13.75 4.52
N GLN A 40 -13.02 -13.01 3.73
CA GLN A 40 -13.16 -11.58 3.64
C GLN A 40 -14.13 -11.22 2.51
N ALA A 41 -15.26 -10.62 2.87
CA ALA A 41 -16.19 -10.08 1.88
C ALA A 41 -15.60 -8.79 1.30
N ASN A 42 -15.15 -8.85 0.04
CA ASN A 42 -14.76 -7.66 -0.72
C ASN A 42 -15.99 -7.13 -1.49
N PHE A 43 -16.42 -5.92 -1.15
CA PHE A 43 -17.53 -5.23 -1.81
C PHE A 43 -17.06 -4.17 -2.82
N ASP A 44 -15.76 -4.08 -3.09
CA ASP A 44 -15.24 -3.29 -4.20
C ASP A 44 -15.53 -4.00 -5.52
N THR A 45 -16.33 -3.35 -6.38
CA THR A 45 -16.77 -3.88 -7.66
C THR A 45 -15.93 -3.34 -8.81
N ASN A 46 -14.86 -2.57 -8.54
CA ASN A 46 -14.08 -1.86 -9.56
C ASN A 46 -14.97 -1.10 -10.57
N PHE A 47 -16.07 -0.53 -10.05
CA PHE A 47 -17.08 0.20 -10.80
C PHE A 47 -17.87 -0.61 -11.84
N GLU A 48 -18.00 -1.94 -11.70
CA GLU A 48 -18.81 -2.76 -12.60
C GLU A 48 -20.27 -2.29 -12.73
N ASP A 49 -20.85 -1.80 -11.62
CA ASP A 49 -22.23 -1.30 -11.51
C ASP A 49 -22.37 0.19 -11.92
N ARG A 50 -21.33 0.83 -12.45
CA ARG A 50 -21.34 2.25 -12.89
C ARG A 50 -22.52 2.62 -13.80
N ASN A 51 -22.98 1.69 -14.62
CA ASN A 51 -24.10 1.90 -15.54
C ASN A 51 -25.46 1.99 -14.82
N ALA A 52 -25.58 1.54 -13.56
CA ALA A 52 -26.78 1.74 -12.77
C ALA A 52 -26.99 3.22 -12.39
N PHE A 53 -25.91 4.01 -12.35
CA PHE A 53 -25.94 5.43 -11.99
C PHE A 53 -26.08 6.34 -13.22
N VAL A 54 -27.02 5.98 -14.12
CA VAL A 54 -27.32 6.61 -15.44
C VAL A 54 -27.53 8.14 -15.36
N THR A 55 -27.85 8.66 -14.17
CA THR A 55 -28.05 10.10 -13.93
C THR A 55 -26.76 10.90 -13.79
N GLY A 56 -25.59 10.24 -13.76
CA GLY A 56 -24.29 10.89 -13.79
C GLY A 56 -24.04 11.58 -15.12
N ILE A 57 -23.28 12.68 -15.11
CA ILE A 57 -22.75 13.26 -16.35
C ILE A 57 -21.92 12.17 -17.03
N ALA A 58 -22.24 11.82 -18.29
CA ALA A 58 -21.64 10.70 -19.04
C ALA A 58 -20.10 10.63 -18.94
N ARG A 59 -19.47 11.81 -18.83
CA ARG A 59 -18.04 11.98 -18.56
C ARG A 59 -17.52 11.20 -17.35
N TYR A 60 -18.21 11.21 -16.21
CA TYR A 60 -17.73 10.54 -15.00
C TYR A 60 -17.80 9.02 -15.13
N ILE A 61 -18.82 8.51 -15.84
CA ILE A 61 -18.96 7.07 -16.15
C ILE A 61 -17.85 6.63 -17.11
N GLU A 62 -17.56 7.43 -18.14
CA GLU A 62 -16.43 7.18 -19.05
C GLU A 62 -15.09 7.17 -18.29
N GLN A 63 -14.88 8.14 -17.39
CA GLN A 63 -13.69 8.18 -16.56
C GLN A 63 -13.59 6.96 -15.63
N ALA A 64 -14.68 6.54 -14.98
CA ALA A 64 -14.72 5.34 -14.15
C ALA A 64 -14.39 4.07 -14.96
N THR A 65 -14.85 4.01 -16.22
CA THR A 65 -14.56 2.89 -17.14
C THR A 65 -13.08 2.81 -17.48
N VAL A 66 -12.47 3.95 -17.84
CA VAL A 66 -11.03 4.00 -18.12
C VAL A 66 -10.23 3.69 -16.85
N HIS A 67 -10.63 4.22 -15.71
CA HIS A 67 -9.96 4.03 -14.42
C HIS A 67 -9.96 2.56 -14.00
N SER A 68 -11.11 1.88 -14.12
CA SER A 68 -11.26 0.45 -13.81
C SER A 68 -10.32 -0.44 -14.64
N GLY A 69 -10.26 -0.24 -15.96
CA GLY A 69 -9.33 -1.01 -16.81
C GLY A 69 -7.85 -0.67 -16.58
N MET A 70 -7.55 0.50 -15.98
CA MET A 70 -6.18 0.82 -15.54
C MET A 70 -5.83 0.12 -14.22
N ASN A 71 -6.78 -0.02 -13.29
CA ASN A 71 -6.56 -0.76 -12.04
C ASN A 71 -6.25 -2.25 -12.31
N GLU A 72 -6.99 -2.90 -13.22
CA GLU A 72 -6.74 -4.29 -13.62
C GLU A 72 -5.32 -4.49 -14.16
N MET A 73 -4.80 -3.51 -14.89
CA MET A 73 -3.44 -3.56 -15.43
C MET A 73 -2.36 -3.34 -14.37
N LEU A 74 -2.66 -2.59 -13.29
CA LEU A 74 -1.77 -2.51 -12.12
C LEU A 74 -1.69 -3.84 -11.38
N GLU A 75 -2.81 -4.54 -11.24
CA GLU A 75 -2.85 -5.89 -10.65
C GLU A 75 -2.06 -6.88 -11.51
N GLU A 76 -2.26 -6.90 -12.83
CA GLU A 76 -1.47 -7.73 -13.76
C GLU A 76 0.04 -7.39 -13.66
N GLY A 77 0.39 -6.10 -13.54
CA GLY A 77 1.77 -5.66 -13.34
C GLY A 77 2.38 -6.17 -12.04
N GLN A 78 1.61 -6.20 -10.96
CA GLN A 78 2.03 -6.76 -9.68
C GLN A 78 2.33 -8.26 -9.79
N GLU A 79 1.55 -9.02 -10.56
CA GLU A 79 1.84 -10.44 -10.81
C GLU A 79 3.19 -10.65 -11.51
N TYR A 80 3.54 -9.80 -12.48
CA TYR A 80 4.86 -9.85 -13.12
C TYR A 80 5.98 -9.41 -12.18
N ALA A 81 5.74 -8.44 -11.29
CA ALA A 81 6.71 -8.06 -10.27
C ALA A 81 7.02 -9.25 -9.33
N VAL A 82 5.97 -9.95 -8.86
CA VAL A 82 6.11 -11.19 -8.08
C VAL A 82 6.87 -12.26 -8.88
N MET A 83 6.52 -12.46 -10.15
CA MET A 83 7.21 -13.41 -11.03
C MET A 83 8.71 -13.11 -11.12
N LEU A 84 9.09 -11.85 -11.36
CA LEU A 84 10.49 -11.44 -11.46
C LEU A 84 11.22 -11.61 -10.13
N TYR A 85 10.66 -11.09 -9.05
CA TYR A 85 11.27 -11.12 -7.72
C TYR A 85 11.54 -12.56 -7.24
N THR A 86 10.56 -13.45 -7.43
CA THR A 86 10.65 -14.86 -7.01
C THR A 86 11.31 -15.78 -8.04
N TRP A 87 11.86 -15.23 -9.13
CA TRP A 87 12.59 -16.02 -10.12
C TRP A 87 13.98 -16.39 -9.60
N ARG A 88 14.19 -17.67 -9.28
CA ARG A 88 15.52 -18.24 -9.03
C ARG A 88 16.02 -18.98 -10.26
N SER A 89 17.34 -19.02 -10.45
CA SER A 89 17.93 -19.55 -11.70
C SER A 89 17.74 -21.06 -11.84
N CYS A 90 16.99 -21.47 -12.85
CA CYS A 90 16.90 -22.86 -13.28
C CYS A 90 18.20 -23.33 -13.92
N SER A 91 18.87 -22.48 -14.72
CA SER A 91 20.09 -22.85 -15.45
C SER A 91 21.27 -23.20 -14.55
N ARG A 92 21.29 -22.73 -13.30
CA ARG A 92 22.27 -23.18 -12.28
C ARG A 92 22.04 -24.62 -11.83
N ALA A 93 20.81 -25.12 -11.88
CA ALA A 93 20.48 -26.51 -11.54
C ALA A 93 20.65 -27.47 -12.74
N ILE A 94 20.79 -26.96 -13.95
CA ILE A 94 20.93 -27.77 -15.17
C ILE A 94 22.39 -28.24 -15.35
N PRO A 95 22.65 -29.54 -15.57
CA PRO A 95 23.98 -30.04 -15.88
C PRO A 95 24.56 -29.39 -17.14
N GLN A 96 25.74 -28.78 -17.03
CA GLN A 96 26.37 -28.12 -18.17
C GLN A 96 26.99 -29.14 -19.15
N VAL A 97 26.78 -28.89 -20.45
CA VAL A 97 27.47 -29.62 -21.52
C VAL A 97 28.92 -29.14 -21.60
N LYS A 98 29.88 -30.01 -21.24
CA LYS A 98 31.32 -29.66 -21.16
C LYS A 98 32.01 -29.66 -22.52
N CYS A 99 31.62 -30.57 -23.41
CA CYS A 99 32.20 -30.70 -24.75
C CYS A 99 31.16 -31.20 -25.75
N ASN A 100 31.48 -31.07 -27.04
CA ASN A 100 30.56 -31.46 -28.11
C ASN A 100 30.32 -32.98 -28.18
N GLU A 101 31.25 -33.78 -27.66
CA GLU A 101 31.27 -35.25 -27.69
C GLU A 101 30.60 -35.89 -26.47
N GLN A 102 30.02 -35.08 -25.57
CA GLN A 102 29.39 -35.58 -24.35
C GLN A 102 28.19 -36.50 -24.69
N PRO A 103 28.14 -37.75 -24.16
CA PRO A 103 27.13 -38.74 -24.55
C PRO A 103 25.68 -38.30 -24.32
N ASN A 104 25.38 -37.70 -23.17
CA ASN A 104 24.03 -37.25 -22.78
C ASN A 104 23.73 -35.81 -23.23
N ARG A 105 24.50 -35.25 -24.17
CA ARG A 105 24.33 -33.86 -24.64
C ARG A 105 22.93 -33.58 -25.19
N VAL A 106 22.39 -34.50 -25.99
CA VAL A 106 21.05 -34.34 -26.60
C VAL A 106 19.97 -34.36 -25.52
N GLU A 107 20.01 -35.35 -24.63
CA GLU A 107 19.07 -35.51 -23.52
C GLU A 107 19.08 -34.29 -22.59
N ILE A 108 20.26 -33.75 -22.24
CA ILE A 108 20.37 -32.52 -21.44
C ILE A 108 19.62 -31.37 -22.13
N TYR A 109 19.81 -31.17 -23.44
CA TYR A 109 19.14 -30.09 -24.15
C TYR A 109 17.63 -30.32 -24.29
N GLU A 110 17.18 -31.55 -24.50
CA GLU A 110 15.75 -31.88 -24.54
C GLU A 110 15.08 -31.54 -23.20
N LYS A 111 15.68 -31.96 -22.09
CA LYS A 111 15.20 -31.63 -20.74
C LYS A 111 15.34 -30.16 -20.38
N THR A 112 16.38 -29.49 -20.86
CA THR A 112 16.54 -28.03 -20.71
C THR A 112 15.38 -27.29 -21.36
N VAL A 113 14.99 -27.68 -22.58
CA VAL A 113 13.83 -27.08 -23.26
C VAL A 113 12.54 -27.41 -22.52
N GLU A 114 12.32 -28.67 -22.15
CA GLU A 114 11.11 -29.11 -21.43
C GLU A 114 10.85 -28.31 -20.15
N VAL A 115 11.90 -28.06 -19.36
CA VAL A 115 11.80 -27.29 -18.10
C VAL A 115 11.64 -25.80 -18.34
N LEU A 116 12.41 -25.21 -19.27
CA LEU A 116 12.47 -23.76 -19.43
C LEU A 116 11.41 -23.18 -20.38
N GLU A 117 10.82 -23.97 -21.28
CA GLU A 117 9.84 -23.47 -22.26
C GLU A 117 8.61 -22.81 -21.62
N PRO A 118 7.98 -23.37 -20.56
CA PRO A 118 6.87 -22.72 -19.85
C PRO A 118 7.31 -21.41 -19.19
N GLU A 119 8.53 -21.35 -18.66
CA GLU A 119 9.07 -20.17 -18.00
C GLU A 119 9.40 -19.06 -19.02
N VAL A 120 9.98 -19.41 -20.17
CA VAL A 120 10.21 -18.47 -21.28
C VAL A 120 8.89 -17.90 -21.81
N THR A 121 7.81 -18.70 -21.81
CA THR A 121 6.48 -18.20 -22.16
C THR A 121 6.02 -17.08 -21.21
N LYS A 122 6.33 -17.16 -19.91
CA LYS A 122 6.04 -16.08 -18.96
C LYS A 122 6.85 -14.82 -19.28
N LEU A 123 8.13 -14.97 -19.65
CA LEU A 123 8.98 -13.83 -20.08
C LEU A 123 8.49 -13.17 -21.36
N MET A 124 7.99 -13.95 -22.32
CA MET A 124 7.35 -13.42 -23.52
C MET A 124 6.10 -12.60 -23.17
N ARG A 125 5.24 -13.13 -22.30
CA ARG A 125 4.05 -12.42 -21.81
C ARG A 125 4.42 -11.13 -21.07
N PHE A 126 5.45 -11.15 -20.21
CA PHE A 126 5.98 -9.96 -19.55
C PHE A 126 6.47 -8.91 -20.55
N MET A 127 7.25 -9.31 -21.56
CA MET A 127 7.74 -8.40 -22.61
C MET A 127 6.58 -7.74 -23.37
N TYR A 128 5.50 -8.48 -23.65
CA TYR A 128 4.31 -7.92 -24.29
C TYR A 128 3.48 -7.04 -23.36
N PHE A 129 3.32 -7.45 -22.10
CA PHE A 129 2.62 -6.70 -21.07
C PHE A 129 3.23 -5.31 -20.91
N GLN A 130 4.53 -5.21 -20.62
CA GLN A 130 5.16 -3.91 -20.38
C GLN A 130 5.01 -2.97 -21.59
N ARG A 131 5.09 -3.51 -22.82
CA ARG A 131 4.90 -2.73 -24.05
C ARG A 131 3.48 -2.19 -24.14
N LYS A 132 2.48 -3.06 -23.94
CA LYS A 132 1.06 -2.69 -23.92
C LYS A 132 0.77 -1.67 -22.81
N ALA A 133 1.36 -1.84 -21.63
CA ALA A 133 1.19 -0.96 -20.49
C ALA A 133 1.76 0.44 -20.75
N ILE A 134 2.97 0.54 -21.31
CA ILE A 134 3.56 1.83 -21.71
C ILE A 134 2.69 2.50 -22.79
N GLU A 135 2.29 1.78 -23.83
CA GLU A 135 1.44 2.32 -24.91
C GLU A 135 0.09 2.82 -24.36
N ARG A 136 -0.53 2.07 -23.45
CA ARG A 136 -1.80 2.45 -22.81
C ARG A 136 -1.63 3.69 -21.93
N PHE A 137 -0.60 3.72 -21.09
CA PHE A 137 -0.29 4.85 -20.21
C PHE A 137 0.00 6.12 -21.03
N CYS A 138 0.92 6.04 -22.00
CA CYS A 138 1.25 7.17 -22.89
C CYS A 138 0.04 7.62 -23.73
N GLY A 139 -0.83 6.69 -24.13
CA GLY A 139 -2.10 7.00 -24.79
C GLY A 139 -3.02 7.86 -23.93
N GLU A 140 -3.15 7.54 -22.64
CA GLU A 140 -3.92 8.35 -21.68
C GLU A 140 -3.25 9.70 -21.40
N VAL A 141 -1.92 9.74 -21.23
CA VAL A 141 -1.17 11.00 -21.11
C VAL A 141 -1.43 11.90 -22.32
N LYS A 142 -1.35 11.36 -23.53
CA LYS A 142 -1.63 12.09 -24.77
C LYS A 142 -3.06 12.62 -24.83
N ARG A 143 -4.04 11.82 -24.38
CA ARG A 143 -5.46 12.23 -24.33
C ARG A 143 -5.68 13.39 -23.36
N LEU A 144 -5.09 13.33 -22.17
CA LEU A 144 -5.23 14.34 -21.13
C LEU A 144 -4.43 15.62 -21.41
N CYS A 145 -3.30 15.52 -22.12
CA CYS A 145 -2.48 16.67 -22.52
C CYS A 145 -3.01 17.42 -23.76
N HIS A 146 -4.05 16.92 -24.43
CA HIS A 146 -4.64 17.60 -25.58
C HIS A 146 -5.03 19.05 -25.24
N ALA A 147 -4.80 20.01 -26.14
CA ALA A 147 -4.92 21.45 -25.85
C ALA A 147 -6.29 21.87 -25.27
N GLU A 148 -7.37 21.22 -25.70
CA GLU A 148 -8.72 21.44 -25.17
C GLU A 148 -8.98 20.70 -23.86
N ARG A 149 -8.35 19.52 -23.65
CA ARG A 149 -8.54 18.66 -22.47
C ARG A 149 -7.65 19.04 -21.29
N ARG A 150 -6.51 19.68 -21.54
CA ARG A 150 -5.59 20.14 -20.49
C ARG A 150 -6.22 21.13 -19.51
N LYS A 151 -7.29 21.81 -19.93
CA LYS A 151 -8.07 22.73 -19.08
C LYS A 151 -9.18 22.00 -18.31
N ASP A 152 -9.53 20.78 -18.70
CA ASP A 152 -10.58 20.00 -18.05
C ASP A 152 -10.11 19.45 -16.70
N PHE A 153 -11.07 19.29 -15.79
CA PHE A 153 -10.88 18.61 -14.52
C PHE A 153 -10.42 17.14 -14.72
N VAL A 154 -9.46 16.70 -13.90
CA VAL A 154 -9.03 15.30 -13.80
C VAL A 154 -9.09 14.95 -12.32
N SER A 155 -9.75 13.84 -11.97
CA SER A 155 -9.93 13.51 -10.56
C SER A 155 -8.63 13.08 -9.90
N GLU A 156 -8.48 13.43 -8.61
CA GLU A 156 -7.34 13.08 -7.78
C GLU A 156 -7.10 11.57 -7.77
N ALA A 157 -8.16 10.77 -7.62
CA ALA A 157 -8.07 9.31 -7.64
C ALA A 157 -7.46 8.79 -8.95
N TYR A 158 -7.79 9.41 -10.09
CA TYR A 158 -7.26 9.01 -11.38
C TYR A 158 -5.81 9.45 -11.57
N LEU A 159 -5.44 10.66 -11.12
CA LEU A 159 -4.05 11.12 -11.08
C LEU A 159 -3.17 10.20 -10.20
N LEU A 160 -3.69 9.77 -9.05
CA LEU A 160 -2.99 8.84 -8.17
C LEU A 160 -2.78 7.48 -8.85
N THR A 161 -3.77 6.98 -9.59
CA THR A 161 -3.62 5.75 -10.40
C THR A 161 -2.56 5.91 -11.49
N LEU A 162 -2.52 7.04 -12.20
CA LEU A 162 -1.43 7.34 -13.12
C LEU A 162 -0.06 7.40 -12.41
N GLY A 163 -0.01 7.93 -11.18
CA GLY A 163 1.16 7.84 -10.32
C GLY A 163 1.58 6.40 -10.02
N LYS A 164 0.62 5.54 -9.65
CA LYS A 164 0.89 4.10 -9.42
C LYS A 164 1.45 3.41 -10.66
N PHE A 165 1.03 3.79 -11.88
CA PHE A 165 1.63 3.30 -13.13
C PHE A 165 3.09 3.70 -13.26
N ILE A 166 3.42 4.96 -12.98
CA ILE A 166 4.81 5.44 -12.97
C ILE A 166 5.66 4.57 -12.03
N ASN A 167 5.17 4.34 -10.81
CA ASN A 167 5.86 3.45 -9.85
C ASN A 167 5.93 1.99 -10.32
N MET A 168 4.88 1.45 -10.95
CA MET A 168 4.88 0.09 -11.51
C MET A 168 5.99 -0.08 -12.54
N PHE A 169 6.19 0.90 -13.44
CA PHE A 169 7.29 0.84 -14.41
C PHE A 169 8.67 0.84 -13.73
N ALA A 170 8.87 1.65 -12.69
CA ALA A 170 10.11 1.63 -11.92
C ALA A 170 10.37 0.26 -11.27
N VAL A 171 9.35 -0.29 -10.59
CA VAL A 171 9.44 -1.62 -9.95
C VAL A 171 9.82 -2.69 -10.96
N LEU A 172 9.11 -2.76 -12.10
CA LEU A 172 9.35 -3.78 -13.12
C LEU A 172 10.72 -3.65 -13.79
N ASP A 173 11.20 -2.42 -14.04
CA ASP A 173 12.50 -2.21 -14.66
C ASP A 173 13.64 -2.55 -13.70
N GLU A 174 13.56 -2.15 -12.43
CA GLU A 174 14.58 -2.47 -11.43
C GLU A 174 14.63 -3.98 -11.11
N LEU A 175 13.48 -4.64 -10.97
CA LEU A 175 13.42 -6.09 -10.82
C LEU A 175 14.02 -6.81 -12.04
N LYS A 176 13.72 -6.34 -13.26
CA LYS A 176 14.32 -6.88 -14.48
C LYS A 176 15.83 -6.64 -14.53
N ASN A 177 16.28 -5.45 -14.13
CA ASN A 177 17.68 -5.05 -14.14
C ASN A 177 18.53 -5.91 -13.21
N MET A 178 18.02 -6.24 -12.03
CA MET A 178 18.76 -7.03 -11.04
C MET A 178 18.75 -8.53 -11.34
N LYS A 179 17.68 -9.06 -11.97
CA LYS A 179 17.53 -10.51 -12.24
C LYS A 179 18.38 -11.01 -13.40
N CYS A 180 19.67 -11.24 -13.14
CA CYS A 180 20.56 -11.96 -14.06
C CYS A 180 20.08 -13.39 -14.32
N SER A 181 19.47 -14.05 -13.33
CA SER A 181 18.84 -15.38 -13.44
C SER A 181 17.89 -15.49 -14.65
N VAL A 182 17.00 -14.50 -14.83
CA VAL A 182 16.05 -14.46 -15.95
C VAL A 182 16.77 -14.44 -17.31
N LYS A 183 17.78 -13.58 -17.46
CA LYS A 183 18.58 -13.47 -18.69
C LYS A 183 19.35 -14.76 -18.99
N ASN A 184 19.93 -15.38 -17.96
CA ASN A 184 20.74 -16.58 -18.08
C ASN A 184 19.89 -17.81 -18.43
N ASP A 185 18.73 -17.95 -17.80
CA ASP A 185 17.79 -19.05 -18.06
C ASP A 185 17.27 -18.97 -19.50
N TYR A 186 16.87 -17.78 -19.96
CA TYR A 186 16.49 -17.62 -21.37
C TYR A 186 17.63 -17.92 -22.34
N SER A 187 18.86 -17.55 -22.00
CA SER A 187 20.04 -17.85 -22.81
C SER A 187 20.38 -19.35 -22.84
N ALA A 188 20.13 -20.08 -21.75
CA ALA A 188 20.24 -21.54 -21.71
C ALA A 188 19.19 -22.21 -22.58
N TYR A 189 17.92 -21.78 -22.47
CA TYR A 189 16.83 -22.23 -23.33
C TYR A 189 17.14 -22.00 -24.82
N LYS A 190 17.52 -20.77 -25.19
CA LYS A 190 17.81 -20.40 -26.60
C LYS A 190 18.89 -21.29 -27.20
N ARG A 191 19.98 -21.56 -26.46
CA ARG A 191 21.05 -22.47 -26.91
C ARG A 191 20.55 -23.90 -27.14
N ALA A 192 19.76 -24.43 -26.20
CA ALA A 192 19.22 -25.78 -26.29
C ALA A 192 18.23 -25.93 -27.46
N ALA A 193 17.29 -24.99 -27.59
CA ALA A 193 16.28 -24.98 -28.65
C ALA A 193 16.89 -24.83 -30.06
N GLN A 194 17.94 -24.00 -30.20
CA GLN A 194 18.69 -23.88 -31.46
C GLN A 194 19.43 -25.16 -31.83
N PHE A 195 20.08 -25.82 -30.85
CA PHE A 195 20.75 -27.09 -31.09
C PHE A 195 19.77 -28.19 -31.55
N LEU A 196 18.60 -28.27 -30.92
CA LEU A 196 17.53 -29.21 -31.28
C LEU A 196 16.73 -28.82 -32.53
N ARG A 197 17.05 -27.68 -33.17
CA ARG A 197 16.35 -27.14 -34.35
C ARG A 197 14.84 -26.96 -34.15
N LYS A 198 14.42 -26.61 -32.93
CA LYS A 198 13.00 -26.38 -32.59
C LYS A 198 12.45 -25.02 -33.06
N MET A 199 13.32 -24.03 -33.27
CA MET A 199 12.92 -22.72 -33.82
C MET A 199 13.09 -22.71 -35.34
N SER A 200 12.00 -22.95 -36.08
CA SER A 200 12.04 -23.02 -37.56
C SER A 200 11.17 -22.00 -38.25
N ASP A 201 10.14 -21.46 -37.60
CA ASP A 201 9.24 -20.48 -38.19
C ASP A 201 9.80 -19.04 -38.05
N PRO A 202 9.65 -18.18 -39.07
CA PRO A 202 10.20 -16.81 -39.05
C PRO A 202 9.69 -15.94 -37.90
N GLN A 203 8.45 -16.15 -37.46
CA GLN A 203 7.83 -15.37 -36.38
C GLN A 203 8.48 -15.67 -35.03
N SER A 204 8.61 -16.95 -34.67
CA SER A 204 9.29 -17.42 -33.45
C SER A 204 10.74 -16.97 -33.39
N ILE A 205 11.45 -16.95 -34.54
CA ILE A 205 12.83 -16.43 -34.60
C ILE A 205 12.86 -14.94 -34.26
N GLN A 206 11.96 -14.14 -34.83
CA GLN A 206 11.89 -12.70 -34.56
C GLN A 206 11.50 -12.42 -33.10
N GLU A 207 10.51 -13.16 -32.57
CA GLU A 207 10.08 -13.08 -31.18
C GLU A 207 11.21 -13.40 -30.21
N SER A 208 11.95 -14.49 -30.48
CA SER A 208 13.15 -14.86 -29.72
C SER A 208 14.21 -13.76 -29.75
N GLN A 209 14.42 -13.13 -30.90
CA GLN A 209 15.38 -12.04 -31.03
C GLN A 209 14.94 -10.79 -30.24
N ASN A 210 13.66 -10.44 -30.29
CA ASN A 210 13.10 -9.32 -29.51
C ASN A 210 13.28 -9.55 -28.00
N LEU A 211 12.99 -10.75 -27.51
CA LEU A 211 13.17 -11.09 -26.10
C LEU A 211 14.64 -11.04 -25.68
N SER A 212 15.57 -11.53 -26.52
CA SER A 212 17.01 -11.40 -26.27
C SER A 212 17.43 -9.94 -26.09
N MET A 213 16.96 -9.06 -26.98
CA MET A 213 17.28 -7.63 -26.90
C MET A 213 16.63 -6.97 -25.68
N PHE A 214 15.39 -7.33 -25.34
CA PHE A 214 14.70 -6.80 -24.17
C PHE A 214 15.44 -7.15 -22.86
N LEU A 215 15.83 -8.40 -22.68
CA LEU A 215 16.53 -8.87 -21.48
C LEU A 215 18.00 -8.39 -21.42
N ALA A 216 18.64 -8.13 -22.55
CA ALA A 216 20.02 -7.67 -22.59
C ALA A 216 20.18 -6.17 -22.26
N ASN A 217 19.18 -5.35 -22.58
CA ASN A 217 19.25 -3.89 -22.38
C ASN A 217 18.83 -3.52 -20.96
N HIS A 218 19.71 -2.82 -20.24
CA HIS A 218 19.43 -2.24 -18.93
C HIS A 218 18.52 -1.00 -19.06
N ASN A 219 17.67 -0.75 -18.06
CA ASN A 219 16.71 0.38 -18.05
C ASN A 219 15.77 0.43 -19.26
N ARG A 220 15.43 -0.72 -19.83
CA ARG A 220 14.73 -0.78 -21.12
C ARG A 220 13.29 -0.27 -21.01
N ILE A 221 12.61 -0.55 -19.90
CA ILE A 221 11.22 -0.10 -19.68
C ILE A 221 11.22 1.42 -19.50
N THR A 222 12.11 1.95 -18.65
CA THR A 222 12.26 3.38 -18.38
C THR A 222 12.61 4.16 -19.64
N GLN A 223 13.59 3.70 -20.42
CA GLN A 223 13.96 4.35 -21.69
C GLN A 223 12.81 4.37 -22.69
N SER A 224 12.05 3.26 -22.80
CA SER A 224 10.91 3.18 -23.72
C SER A 224 9.79 4.12 -23.28
N LEU A 225 9.56 4.24 -21.98
CA LEU A 225 8.61 5.18 -21.39
C LEU A 225 9.00 6.64 -21.67
N GLN A 226 10.25 7.03 -21.39
CA GLN A 226 10.76 8.37 -21.68
C GLN A 226 10.62 8.73 -23.16
N GLN A 227 11.04 7.84 -24.07
CA GLN A 227 10.93 8.06 -25.51
C GLN A 227 9.49 8.30 -25.97
N GLN A 228 8.52 7.57 -25.43
CA GLN A 228 7.11 7.76 -25.81
C GLN A 228 6.48 8.99 -25.15
N LEU A 229 6.90 9.35 -23.94
CA LEU A 229 6.41 10.54 -23.25
C LEU A 229 6.93 11.83 -23.88
N GLU A 230 8.23 11.92 -24.20
CA GLU A 230 8.85 13.14 -24.77
C GLU A 230 8.27 13.53 -26.13
N VAL A 231 7.66 12.58 -26.86
CA VAL A 231 6.94 12.84 -28.11
C VAL A 231 5.60 13.56 -27.89
N ILE A 232 5.04 13.50 -26.68
CA ILE A 232 3.74 14.08 -26.35
C ILE A 232 3.94 15.53 -25.88
N PRO A 233 3.41 16.54 -26.61
CA PRO A 233 3.52 17.93 -26.18
C PRO A 233 2.82 18.18 -24.85
N GLY A 234 3.54 18.71 -23.86
CA GLY A 234 2.98 19.04 -22.55
C GLY A 234 2.79 17.84 -21.62
N TYR A 235 3.47 16.71 -21.85
CA TYR A 235 3.42 15.55 -20.94
C TYR A 235 3.87 15.91 -19.53
N GLU A 236 4.89 16.78 -19.41
CA GLU A 236 5.47 17.24 -18.16
C GLU A 236 4.47 17.98 -17.27
N GLU A 237 3.43 18.54 -17.88
CA GLU A 237 2.38 19.28 -17.18
C GLU A 237 1.37 18.36 -16.52
N LEU A 238 1.10 17.18 -17.09
CA LEU A 238 0.30 16.16 -16.41
C LEU A 238 1.13 15.50 -15.30
N LEU A 239 2.40 15.18 -15.56
CA LEU A 239 3.29 14.63 -14.53
C LEU A 239 3.45 15.58 -13.35
N ALA A 240 3.54 16.89 -13.60
CA ALA A 240 3.58 17.90 -12.55
C ALA A 240 2.26 17.99 -11.75
N ASP A 241 1.11 17.63 -12.31
CA ASP A 241 -0.14 17.50 -11.55
C ASP A 241 -0.11 16.29 -10.62
N ILE A 242 0.40 15.16 -11.10
CA ILE A 242 0.56 13.94 -10.30
C ILE A 242 1.54 14.19 -9.15
N VAL A 243 2.71 14.78 -9.42
CA VAL A 243 3.72 15.08 -8.40
C VAL A 243 3.19 16.07 -7.34
N ASN A 244 2.48 17.12 -7.77
CA ASN A 244 1.87 18.07 -6.83
C ASN A 244 0.81 17.40 -5.95
N LEU A 245 -0.04 16.56 -6.54
CA LEU A 245 -1.03 15.80 -5.78
C LEU A 245 -0.35 14.90 -4.73
N CYS A 246 0.71 14.18 -5.11
CA CYS A 246 1.45 13.36 -4.15
C CYS A 246 2.07 14.21 -3.03
N MET A 247 2.62 15.38 -3.34
CA MET A 247 3.14 16.30 -2.31
C MET A 247 2.04 16.75 -1.35
N ASP A 248 0.88 17.13 -1.87
CA ASP A 248 -0.24 17.61 -1.06
C ASP A 248 -0.84 16.48 -0.22
N TYR A 249 -0.89 15.25 -0.76
CA TYR A 249 -1.32 14.07 0.00
C TYR A 249 -0.32 13.71 1.11
N TYR A 250 0.98 13.79 0.83
CA TYR A 250 2.00 13.51 1.84
C TYR A 250 1.96 14.56 2.98
N GLU A 251 1.85 15.85 2.65
CA GLU A 251 1.77 16.92 3.64
C GLU A 251 0.45 16.90 4.43
N GLY A 252 -0.66 16.63 3.75
CA GLY A 252 -1.99 16.53 4.34
C GLY A 252 -2.28 15.22 5.07
N ARG A 253 -1.33 14.27 5.07
CA ARG A 253 -1.50 12.90 5.59
C ARG A 253 -2.69 12.16 4.97
N MET A 254 -2.91 12.35 3.67
CA MET A 254 -3.93 11.68 2.87
C MET A 254 -3.40 10.32 2.39
N TYR A 255 -3.14 9.44 3.35
CA TYR A 255 -2.74 8.04 3.17
C TYR A 255 -3.04 7.30 4.48
N LEU A 256 -3.26 5.99 4.43
CA LEU A 256 -3.45 5.19 5.65
C LEU A 256 -2.30 4.23 5.88
N THR A 257 -1.95 3.40 4.91
CA THR A 257 -0.96 2.32 5.07
C THR A 257 0.48 2.79 4.83
N PRO A 258 1.51 2.09 5.34
CA PRO A 258 2.90 2.40 5.03
C PRO A 258 3.19 2.35 3.52
N GLY A 259 2.64 1.36 2.82
CA GLY A 259 2.81 1.22 1.37
C GLY A 259 2.25 2.41 0.57
N GLU A 260 1.11 2.96 0.99
CA GLU A 260 0.56 4.19 0.40
C GLU A 260 1.48 5.39 0.65
N LYS A 261 1.94 5.60 1.90
CA LYS A 261 2.90 6.66 2.25
C LYS A 261 4.15 6.60 1.37
N HIS A 262 4.77 5.42 1.26
CA HIS A 262 6.00 5.24 0.49
C HIS A 262 5.78 5.41 -1.01
N THR A 263 4.62 5.00 -1.52
CA THR A 263 4.27 5.18 -2.94
C THR A 263 4.24 6.67 -3.33
N LEU A 264 3.72 7.55 -2.47
CA LEU A 264 3.73 8.99 -2.75
C LEU A 264 5.15 9.51 -3.00
N LEU A 265 6.12 9.10 -2.17
CA LEU A 265 7.52 9.52 -2.31
C LEU A 265 8.19 8.92 -3.56
N LYS A 266 7.93 7.64 -3.85
CA LYS A 266 8.42 6.98 -5.07
C LYS A 266 7.90 7.66 -6.34
N VAL A 267 6.63 8.04 -6.36
CA VAL A 267 6.00 8.77 -7.47
C VAL A 267 6.56 10.17 -7.61
N MET A 268 6.83 10.88 -6.51
CA MET A 268 7.54 12.16 -6.58
C MET A 268 8.92 12.01 -7.22
N GLY A 269 9.71 11.04 -6.77
CA GLY A 269 11.08 10.83 -7.26
C GLY A 269 11.12 10.47 -8.74
N PHE A 270 10.42 9.40 -9.12
CA PHE A 270 10.43 8.95 -10.51
C PHE A 270 9.65 9.89 -11.44
N GLY A 271 8.62 10.57 -10.94
CA GLY A 271 7.92 11.62 -11.67
C GLY A 271 8.84 12.79 -12.03
N LEU A 272 9.65 13.28 -11.08
CA LEU A 272 10.67 14.30 -11.35
C LEU A 272 11.71 13.82 -12.37
N PHE A 273 12.18 12.57 -12.23
CA PHE A 273 13.13 11.97 -13.16
C PHE A 273 12.57 11.91 -14.60
N LEU A 274 11.30 11.54 -14.79
CA LEU A 274 10.66 11.52 -16.12
C LEU A 274 10.39 12.93 -16.69
N MET A 275 10.21 13.92 -15.81
CA MET A 275 9.99 15.31 -16.20
C MET A 275 11.30 16.04 -16.54
N ASP A 276 12.46 15.51 -16.15
CA ASP A 276 13.77 16.11 -16.42
C ASP A 276 14.49 15.38 -17.56
N GLY A 277 14.27 15.85 -18.79
CA GLY A 277 14.71 15.17 -20.00
C GLY A 277 15.12 16.14 -21.11
N SER A 278 15.05 15.71 -22.37
CA SER A 278 15.50 16.53 -23.49
C SER A 278 14.54 17.69 -23.81
N VAL A 279 13.24 17.50 -23.53
CA VAL A 279 12.16 18.44 -23.86
C VAL A 279 11.73 19.30 -22.66
N SER A 280 11.85 18.77 -21.44
CA SER A 280 11.41 19.40 -20.20
C SER A 280 12.55 19.50 -19.19
N ASN A 281 12.47 20.50 -18.31
CA ASN A 281 13.46 20.75 -17.27
C ASN A 281 12.78 21.13 -15.95
N ILE A 282 12.99 20.33 -14.91
CA ILE A 282 12.29 20.49 -13.62
C ILE A 282 12.65 21.80 -12.91
N TYR A 283 13.88 22.29 -13.07
CA TYR A 283 14.32 23.54 -12.45
C TYR A 283 13.67 24.78 -13.06
N ARG A 284 13.33 24.72 -14.37
CA ARG A 284 12.53 25.76 -15.03
C ARG A 284 11.07 25.71 -14.59
N LEU A 285 10.52 24.51 -14.36
CA LEU A 285 9.16 24.34 -13.83
C LEU A 285 9.06 24.89 -12.40
N ASP A 286 10.06 24.61 -11.56
CA ASP A 286 10.22 25.17 -10.22
C ASP A 286 10.33 26.69 -10.22
N ALA A 287 11.13 27.27 -11.12
CA ALA A 287 11.24 28.73 -11.27
C ALA A 287 9.90 29.38 -11.66
N LYS A 288 9.03 28.66 -12.38
CA LYS A 288 7.65 29.07 -12.71
C LYS A 288 6.65 28.75 -11.60
N LYS A 289 7.09 28.21 -10.46
CA LYS A 289 6.26 27.72 -9.35
C LYS A 289 5.25 26.65 -9.77
N ARG A 290 5.55 25.90 -10.83
CA ARG A 290 4.69 24.81 -11.32
C ARG A 290 4.78 23.57 -10.43
N ILE A 291 5.96 23.34 -9.87
CA ILE A 291 6.29 22.33 -8.86
C ILE A 291 7.13 23.02 -7.78
N ASN A 292 7.32 22.35 -6.64
CA ASN A 292 8.11 22.88 -5.53
C ASN A 292 9.21 21.89 -5.12
N LEU A 293 10.40 22.06 -5.69
CA LEU A 293 11.52 21.15 -5.44
C LEU A 293 12.01 21.24 -3.99
N GLY A 294 11.90 22.42 -3.35
CA GLY A 294 12.30 22.61 -1.95
C GLY A 294 11.41 21.84 -0.96
N ARG A 295 10.14 21.58 -1.28
CA ARG A 295 9.28 20.69 -0.47
C ARG A 295 9.75 19.24 -0.60
N ILE A 296 9.97 18.77 -1.84
CA ILE A 296 10.40 17.38 -2.12
C ILE A 296 11.78 17.10 -1.51
N ASP A 297 12.73 18.02 -1.63
CA ASP A 297 14.06 17.91 -1.00
C ASP A 297 13.96 17.68 0.51
N ARG A 298 13.09 18.41 1.20
CA ARG A 298 12.86 18.22 2.65
C ARG A 298 12.28 16.86 2.97
N TYR A 299 11.33 16.35 2.17
CA TYR A 299 10.76 15.03 2.39
C TYR A 299 11.80 13.93 2.21
N PHE A 300 12.58 13.99 1.12
CA PHE A 300 13.63 13.01 0.83
C PHE A 300 14.78 13.09 1.83
N ARG A 301 15.02 14.26 2.41
CA ARG A 301 15.97 14.43 3.51
C ARG A 301 15.44 13.86 4.82
N GLN A 302 14.14 13.96 5.07
CA GLN A 302 13.52 13.39 6.27
C GLN A 302 13.45 11.87 6.18
N LEU A 303 13.07 11.32 5.03
CA LEU A 303 12.98 9.89 4.76
C LEU A 303 13.69 9.60 3.44
N GLN A 304 14.89 9.01 3.53
CA GLN A 304 15.79 8.82 2.39
C GLN A 304 15.54 7.53 1.61
N VAL A 305 15.16 6.47 2.32
CA VAL A 305 15.08 5.11 1.78
C VAL A 305 13.72 4.52 2.09
N VAL A 306 13.10 3.91 1.09
CA VAL A 306 11.82 3.20 1.24
C VAL A 306 11.85 1.87 0.47
N PRO A 307 10.99 0.90 0.82
CA PRO A 307 10.84 -0.32 0.05
C PRO A 307 10.40 -0.07 -1.39
N LEU A 308 11.14 -0.64 -2.35
CA LEU A 308 10.72 -0.68 -3.74
C LEU A 308 9.87 -1.93 -3.99
N PHE A 309 10.43 -3.11 -3.72
CA PHE A 309 9.74 -4.41 -3.78
C PHE A 309 10.53 -5.49 -3.02
N GLY A 310 9.90 -6.19 -2.07
CA GLY A 310 10.61 -7.19 -1.27
C GLY A 310 11.75 -6.59 -0.45
N ASP A 311 12.90 -7.25 -0.43
CA ASP A 311 14.15 -6.73 0.15
C ASP A 311 14.89 -5.74 -0.75
N MET A 312 14.40 -5.48 -1.98
CA MET A 312 14.94 -4.43 -2.84
C MET A 312 14.40 -3.06 -2.41
N GLN A 313 15.32 -2.18 -2.02
CA GLN A 313 15.03 -0.82 -1.54
C GLN A 313 15.28 0.22 -2.64
N ILE A 314 14.75 1.43 -2.46
CA ILE A 314 15.08 2.59 -3.30
C ILE A 314 15.54 3.76 -2.44
N GLU A 315 16.73 4.26 -2.72
CA GLU A 315 17.19 5.57 -2.26
C GLU A 315 16.52 6.66 -3.08
N LEU A 316 15.65 7.45 -2.46
CA LEU A 316 14.83 8.45 -3.16
C LEU A 316 15.68 9.54 -3.84
N ALA A 317 16.82 9.88 -3.25
CA ALA A 317 17.79 10.81 -3.80
C ALA A 317 18.39 10.33 -5.14
N ARG A 318 18.44 9.02 -5.41
CA ARG A 318 18.98 8.45 -6.65
C ARG A 318 18.25 8.97 -7.90
N TYR A 319 16.92 9.16 -7.82
CA TYR A 319 16.15 9.74 -8.92
C TYR A 319 16.59 11.18 -9.25
N ILE A 320 17.03 11.92 -8.25
CA ILE A 320 17.53 13.28 -8.40
C ILE A 320 18.94 13.26 -8.98
N GLU A 321 19.83 12.46 -8.40
CA GLU A 321 21.25 12.37 -8.82
C GLU A 321 21.42 11.87 -10.26
N THR A 322 20.50 11.04 -10.74
CA THR A 322 20.52 10.48 -12.09
C THR A 322 19.69 11.28 -13.10
N SER A 323 19.07 12.39 -12.68
CA SER A 323 18.29 13.26 -13.57
C SER A 323 19.17 14.04 -14.55
N ALA A 324 18.63 14.36 -15.73
CA ALA A 324 19.40 14.89 -16.86
C ALA A 324 20.16 16.19 -16.56
N HIS A 325 19.63 17.05 -15.69
CA HIS A 325 20.20 18.36 -15.38
C HIS A 325 20.69 18.51 -13.93
N TYR A 326 20.95 17.38 -13.24
CA TYR A 326 21.39 17.38 -11.83
C TYR A 326 22.70 18.14 -11.61
N GLU A 327 23.74 17.84 -12.39
CA GLU A 327 25.10 18.35 -12.18
C GLU A 327 25.16 19.88 -12.11
N ASP A 328 24.47 20.56 -13.03
CA ASP A 328 24.42 22.02 -13.08
C ASP A 328 23.61 22.64 -11.91
N ASN A 329 22.87 21.83 -11.16
CA ASN A 329 21.90 22.26 -10.15
C ASN A 329 22.11 21.58 -8.79
N ARG A 330 23.26 20.95 -8.56
CA ARG A 330 23.58 20.20 -7.34
C ARG A 330 23.33 21.01 -6.06
N SER A 331 23.61 22.31 -6.06
CA SER A 331 23.45 23.19 -4.91
C SER A 331 22.00 23.38 -4.44
N LYS A 332 21.00 22.96 -5.24
CA LYS A 332 19.58 23.03 -4.86
C LYS A 332 19.13 21.90 -3.94
N TRP A 333 19.92 20.83 -3.84
CA TRP A 333 19.53 19.60 -3.15
C TRP A 333 20.35 19.41 -1.89
N THR A 334 19.67 19.13 -0.79
CA THR A 334 20.26 18.76 0.50
C THR A 334 20.03 17.29 0.84
N CYS A 335 19.04 16.63 0.21
CA CYS A 335 18.79 15.20 0.37
C CYS A 335 19.89 14.30 -0.22
N THR A 336 20.70 14.81 -1.15
CA THR A 336 21.85 14.10 -1.76
C THR A 336 23.13 14.19 -0.91
N CYS A 337 23.07 14.82 0.27
CA CYS A 337 24.19 14.89 1.20
C CYS A 337 24.08 13.77 2.24
N SER A 338 25.00 12.80 2.18
CA SER A 338 25.03 11.58 3.02
C SER A 338 25.42 11.81 4.49
N THR A 339 25.34 13.04 5.00
CA THR A 339 25.82 13.39 6.35
C THR A 339 24.76 13.23 7.45
N LEU A 340 23.53 12.82 7.11
CA LEU A 340 22.46 12.68 8.09
C LEU A 340 22.32 11.24 8.59
N SER A 341 22.30 11.19 9.92
CA SER A 341 22.16 10.05 10.81
C SER A 341 20.97 9.14 10.48
N PRO A 342 21.04 7.83 10.80
CA PRO A 342 19.86 6.98 10.85
C PRO A 342 18.77 7.64 11.71
N GLN A 343 17.51 7.51 11.28
CA GLN A 343 16.36 7.79 12.14
C GLN A 343 16.45 6.82 13.34
N TYR A 344 16.97 7.27 14.48
CA TYR A 344 17.16 6.38 15.62
C TYR A 344 15.81 5.98 16.17
N ILE A 345 15.48 4.70 16.01
CA ILE A 345 14.29 4.10 16.62
C ILE A 345 14.26 4.37 18.13
N CYS A 346 15.43 4.36 18.79
CA CYS A 346 15.63 4.64 20.20
C CYS A 346 15.13 6.03 20.63
N GLU A 347 15.31 7.07 19.80
CA GLU A 347 14.85 8.43 20.10
C GLU A 347 13.32 8.54 20.04
N GLN A 348 12.66 7.67 19.27
CA GLN A 348 11.22 7.68 19.09
C GLN A 348 10.47 6.80 20.10
N MET A 349 11.18 5.91 20.81
CA MET A 349 10.58 4.95 21.75
C MET A 349 9.73 5.61 22.83
N VAL A 350 10.14 6.78 23.34
CA VAL A 350 9.37 7.49 24.37
C VAL A 350 7.98 7.86 23.86
N GLN A 351 7.92 8.50 22.68
CA GLN A 351 6.65 8.89 22.08
C GLN A 351 5.79 7.68 21.69
N ILE A 352 6.41 6.61 21.20
CA ILE A 352 5.70 5.38 20.83
C ILE A 352 5.05 4.75 22.07
N ARG A 353 5.79 4.60 23.17
CA ARG A 353 5.26 4.04 24.43
C ARG A 353 4.16 4.91 25.02
N ASP A 354 4.31 6.23 25.00
CA ASP A 354 3.27 7.16 25.48
C ASP A 354 1.99 7.09 24.64
N ASP A 355 2.13 7.04 23.30
CA ASP A 355 1.01 6.87 22.39
C ASP A 355 0.30 5.52 22.61
N HIS A 356 1.07 4.45 22.81
CA HIS A 356 0.56 3.11 23.07
C HIS A 356 -0.26 3.06 24.36
N ILE A 357 0.27 3.57 25.48
CA ILE A 357 -0.42 3.59 26.77
C ILE A 357 -1.72 4.39 26.66
N ARG A 358 -1.66 5.59 26.07
CA ARG A 358 -2.82 6.47 25.94
C ARG A 358 -3.92 5.83 25.10
N PHE A 359 -3.58 5.28 23.93
CA PHE A 359 -4.55 4.71 23.01
C PHE A 359 -5.16 3.41 23.55
N THR A 360 -4.34 2.49 24.05
CA THR A 360 -4.83 1.21 24.60
C THR A 360 -5.72 1.42 25.83
N SER A 361 -5.40 2.40 26.68
CA SER A 361 -6.25 2.77 27.82
C SER A 361 -7.63 3.29 27.38
N GLU A 362 -7.68 4.10 26.33
CA GLU A 362 -8.94 4.59 25.75
C GLU A 362 -9.73 3.44 25.10
N LEU A 363 -9.07 2.62 24.27
CA LEU A 363 -9.67 1.47 23.60
C LEU A 363 -10.30 0.48 24.59
N SER A 364 -9.56 0.12 25.64
CA SER A 364 -10.03 -0.79 26.69
C SER A 364 -11.26 -0.25 27.43
N ARG A 365 -11.38 1.07 27.60
CA ARG A 365 -12.59 1.67 28.20
C ARG A 365 -13.83 1.47 27.31
N HIS A 366 -13.67 1.63 26.00
CA HIS A 366 -14.76 1.38 25.05
C HIS A 366 -15.11 -0.11 25.01
N SER A 367 -14.13 -1.01 24.88
CA SER A 367 -14.36 -2.47 24.91
C SER A 367 -15.09 -2.91 26.19
N ASN A 368 -14.63 -2.49 27.37
CA ASN A 368 -15.30 -2.83 28.63
C ASN A 368 -16.73 -2.26 28.71
N SER A 369 -16.96 -1.06 28.16
CA SER A 369 -18.30 -0.48 28.09
C SER A 369 -19.22 -1.31 27.21
N GLU A 370 -18.75 -1.81 26.07
CA GLU A 370 -19.52 -2.68 25.18
C GLU A 370 -19.91 -3.99 25.89
N VAL A 371 -18.95 -4.65 26.55
CA VAL A 371 -19.18 -5.89 27.31
C VAL A 371 -20.19 -5.68 28.44
N VAL A 372 -20.08 -4.58 29.19
CA VAL A 372 -20.98 -4.28 30.32
C VAL A 372 -22.37 -3.88 29.84
N THR A 373 -22.49 -3.10 28.76
CA THR A 373 -23.79 -2.61 28.27
C THR A 373 -24.57 -3.63 27.44
N GLY A 374 -23.89 -4.58 26.78
CA GLY A 374 -24.52 -5.70 26.09
C GLY A 374 -25.30 -6.64 27.02
N SER A 375 -25.04 -6.59 28.33
CA SER A 375 -25.68 -7.46 29.33
C SER A 375 -27.01 -6.97 29.91
N GLY A 376 -27.55 -5.81 29.50
CA GLY A 376 -28.76 -5.32 30.18
C GLY A 376 -29.60 -4.17 29.64
N GLN A 377 -29.27 -3.48 28.54
CA GLN A 377 -30.16 -2.44 28.00
C GLN A 377 -30.12 -2.35 26.47
N ASP A 378 -31.27 -2.60 25.83
CA ASP A 378 -31.61 -2.28 24.44
C ASP A 378 -31.58 -0.74 24.18
N GLY A 379 -30.43 -0.11 24.38
CA GLY A 379 -30.22 1.29 24.04
C GLY A 379 -29.56 1.39 22.67
N HIS A 380 -30.31 1.76 21.63
CA HIS A 380 -29.70 2.17 20.36
C HIS A 380 -28.66 3.27 20.63
N LYS A 381 -27.41 3.06 20.23
CA LYS A 381 -26.33 4.05 20.35
C LYS A 381 -26.68 5.31 19.56
N SER A 382 -26.26 6.47 20.07
CA SER A 382 -26.44 7.74 19.38
C SER A 382 -25.46 7.88 18.20
N ASP A 383 -25.77 8.81 17.28
CA ASP A 383 -24.86 9.16 16.18
C ASP A 383 -23.46 9.57 16.68
N GLU A 384 -23.39 10.26 17.82
CA GLU A 384 -22.12 10.71 18.43
C GLU A 384 -21.30 9.53 18.96
N GLN A 385 -21.94 8.56 19.62
CA GLN A 385 -21.25 7.36 20.12
C GLN A 385 -20.70 6.49 18.96
N HIS A 386 -21.46 6.35 17.87
CA HIS A 386 -20.96 5.69 16.68
C HIS A 386 -19.79 6.44 16.04
N LYS A 387 -19.87 7.77 15.98
CA LYS A 387 -18.79 8.60 15.48
C LYS A 387 -17.51 8.49 16.31
N GLU A 388 -17.62 8.51 17.64
CA GLU A 388 -16.47 8.32 18.54
C GLU A 388 -15.75 6.99 18.27
N LEU A 389 -16.50 5.90 18.10
CA LEU A 389 -15.94 4.58 17.75
C LEU A 389 -15.33 4.55 16.34
N CYS A 390 -15.95 5.21 15.37
CA CYS A 390 -15.39 5.36 14.02
C CYS A 390 -14.06 6.14 14.04
N ASP A 391 -13.98 7.22 14.80
CA ASP A 391 -12.77 8.03 14.97
C ASP A 391 -11.68 7.27 15.74
N LEU A 392 -12.07 6.44 16.72
CA LEU A 392 -11.15 5.54 17.43
C LEU A 392 -10.56 4.49 16.50
N ALA A 393 -11.38 3.87 15.64
CA ALA A 393 -10.94 2.90 14.63
C ALA A 393 -9.90 3.51 13.68
N LEU A 394 -10.18 4.70 13.14
CA LEU A 394 -9.25 5.41 12.26
C LEU A 394 -7.94 5.77 12.97
N ARG A 395 -8.01 6.29 14.20
CA ARG A 395 -6.82 6.62 14.99
C ARG A 395 -5.96 5.40 15.30
N GLY A 396 -6.57 4.25 15.58
CA GLY A 396 -5.86 3.00 15.82
C GLY A 396 -5.11 2.52 14.57
N LEU A 397 -5.77 2.50 13.41
CA LEU A 397 -5.14 2.16 12.13
C LEU A 397 -3.98 3.11 11.80
N GLN A 398 -4.16 4.41 12.00
CA GLN A 398 -3.11 5.41 11.79
C GLN A 398 -1.94 5.28 12.78
N LEU A 399 -2.19 4.80 14.00
CA LEU A 399 -1.14 4.55 14.99
C LEU A 399 -0.31 3.32 14.61
N LEU A 400 -0.98 2.20 14.29
CA LEU A 400 -0.36 0.97 13.80
C LEU A 400 0.47 1.22 12.54
N SER A 401 -0.09 1.91 11.55
CA SER A 401 0.61 2.27 10.32
C SER A 401 1.87 3.10 10.59
N ARG A 402 1.82 4.06 11.51
CA ARG A 402 3.02 4.84 11.88
C ARG A 402 4.11 3.93 12.44
N TRP A 403 3.78 3.05 13.37
CA TRP A 403 4.76 2.15 14.00
C TRP A 403 5.35 1.15 13.00
N SER A 404 4.51 0.50 12.19
CA SER A 404 4.97 -0.42 11.14
C SER A 404 5.85 0.30 10.12
N ALA A 405 5.49 1.52 9.72
CA ALA A 405 6.33 2.33 8.86
C ALA A 405 7.69 2.62 9.50
N HIS A 406 7.79 2.87 10.82
CA HIS A 406 9.07 3.12 11.48
C HIS A 406 9.96 1.87 11.47
N VAL A 407 9.41 0.70 11.78
CA VAL A 407 10.14 -0.58 11.72
C VAL A 407 10.68 -0.81 10.30
N MET A 408 9.82 -0.66 9.30
CA MET A 408 10.19 -0.91 7.91
C MET A 408 11.15 0.15 7.35
N GLU A 409 11.03 1.42 7.73
CA GLU A 409 11.92 2.50 7.29
C GLU A 409 13.33 2.35 7.87
N VAL A 410 13.45 1.96 9.15
CA VAL A 410 14.75 1.63 9.76
C VAL A 410 15.39 0.42 9.08
N TYR A 411 14.62 -0.65 8.87
CA TYR A 411 15.09 -1.83 8.15
C TYR A 411 15.56 -1.49 6.73
N SER A 412 14.75 -0.73 5.98
CA SER A 412 15.06 -0.31 4.61
C SER A 412 16.36 0.50 4.54
N TRP A 413 16.54 1.45 5.46
CA TRP A 413 17.74 2.26 5.51
C TRP A 413 18.99 1.42 5.81
N LYS A 414 18.90 0.46 6.74
CA LYS A 414 20.01 -0.44 7.11
C LYS A 414 20.39 -1.39 5.97
N LEU A 415 19.42 -1.82 5.15
CA LEU A 415 19.70 -2.67 3.98
C LEU A 415 20.58 -2.00 2.93
N VAL A 416 20.42 -0.69 2.69
CA VAL A 416 21.23 0.05 1.70
C VAL A 416 22.50 0.67 2.31
N HIS A 417 22.61 0.70 3.65
CA HIS A 417 23.79 1.16 4.38
C HIS A 417 24.37 0.03 5.24
N PRO A 418 24.93 -1.03 4.62
CA PRO A 418 25.57 -2.11 5.37
C PRO A 418 26.75 -1.56 6.17
N THR A 419 26.88 -2.02 7.42
CA THR A 419 27.97 -1.59 8.30
C THR A 419 29.33 -2.07 7.79
N ASP A 420 30.38 -1.57 8.43
CA ASP A 420 31.77 -1.95 8.20
C ASP A 420 32.56 -1.96 9.51
N LYS A 421 33.82 -2.38 9.45
CA LYS A 421 34.72 -2.43 10.62
C LYS A 421 34.97 -1.07 11.29
N PHE A 422 34.74 0.04 10.58
CA PHE A 422 34.98 1.39 11.09
C PHE A 422 33.79 1.86 11.94
N SER A 423 32.59 1.49 11.52
CA SER A 423 31.33 1.80 12.18
C SER A 423 30.99 0.81 13.29
N ASN A 424 31.26 -0.49 13.07
CA ASN A 424 31.11 -1.56 14.06
C ASN A 424 32.39 -2.40 14.15
N LYS A 425 33.09 -2.32 15.29
CA LYS A 425 34.36 -3.04 15.51
C LYS A 425 34.22 -4.57 15.52
N ASP A 426 33.03 -5.08 15.80
CA ASP A 426 32.74 -6.51 15.83
C ASP A 426 32.38 -7.06 14.43
N CYS A 427 32.25 -6.19 13.42
CA CYS A 427 32.00 -6.56 12.03
C CYS A 427 33.29 -7.03 11.33
N PRO A 428 33.38 -8.29 10.90
CA PRO A 428 34.54 -8.78 10.15
C PRO A 428 34.67 -8.14 8.75
N ASP A 429 35.90 -7.90 8.31
CA ASP A 429 36.19 -7.41 6.95
C ASP A 429 35.70 -8.34 5.82
N ASN A 430 35.59 -9.62 6.11
CA ASN A 430 35.15 -10.66 5.16
C ASN A 430 33.66 -11.00 5.28
N ALA A 431 32.91 -10.33 6.17
CA ALA A 431 31.47 -10.53 6.29
C ALA A 431 30.78 -10.13 4.98
N GLU A 432 29.87 -11.00 4.52
CA GLU A 432 29.16 -10.72 3.28
C GLU A 432 28.16 -9.58 3.43
N GLU A 433 27.80 -8.95 2.31
CA GLU A 433 27.02 -7.71 2.33
C GLU A 433 25.70 -7.83 3.09
N TYR A 434 24.95 -8.92 2.89
CA TYR A 434 23.68 -9.11 3.61
C TYR A 434 23.88 -9.27 5.12
N GLU A 435 24.93 -9.97 5.56
CA GLU A 435 25.27 -10.09 6.98
C GLU A 435 25.64 -8.73 7.61
N ARG A 436 26.34 -7.89 6.84
CA ARG A 436 26.66 -6.50 7.23
C ARG A 436 25.45 -5.58 7.20
N ALA A 437 24.45 -5.88 6.37
CA ALA A 437 23.19 -5.15 6.27
C ALA A 437 22.22 -5.51 7.39
N THR A 438 22.24 -6.75 7.87
CA THR A 438 21.37 -7.27 8.94
C THR A 438 22.13 -7.46 10.25
N ARG A 439 22.70 -8.66 10.47
CA ARG A 439 23.27 -9.13 11.74
C ARG A 439 24.16 -8.11 12.45
N TYR A 440 25.09 -7.50 11.73
CA TYR A 440 26.06 -6.56 12.31
C TYR A 440 25.59 -5.11 12.34
N ASN A 441 24.44 -4.81 11.76
CA ASN A 441 23.97 -3.43 11.57
C ASN A 441 23.05 -2.92 12.68
N TYR A 442 22.79 -3.73 13.71
CA TYR A 442 21.92 -3.36 14.83
C TYR A 442 22.65 -3.49 16.16
N SER A 443 22.63 -2.43 16.96
CA SER A 443 23.07 -2.48 18.36
C SER A 443 22.12 -3.34 19.22
N SER A 444 22.53 -3.63 20.46
CA SER A 444 21.66 -4.32 21.42
C SER A 444 20.37 -3.53 21.66
N GLU A 445 20.51 -2.22 21.86
CA GLU A 445 19.42 -1.30 22.14
C GLU A 445 18.47 -1.16 20.93
N GLU A 446 19.01 -1.10 19.71
CA GLU A 446 18.19 -1.07 18.49
C GLU A 446 17.36 -2.36 18.33
N LYS A 447 17.95 -3.53 18.63
CA LYS A 447 17.22 -4.81 18.59
C LYS A 447 16.11 -4.85 19.63
N CYS A 448 16.38 -4.48 20.88
CA CYS A 448 15.33 -4.41 21.92
C CYS A 448 14.21 -3.43 21.54
N ALA A 449 14.57 -2.24 21.04
CA ALA A 449 13.60 -1.25 20.60
C ALA A 449 12.71 -1.77 19.44
N LEU A 450 13.30 -2.46 18.45
CA LEU A 450 12.53 -3.09 17.37
C LEU A 450 11.54 -4.13 17.90
N VAL A 451 11.98 -5.01 18.81
CA VAL A 451 11.11 -6.02 19.42
C VAL A 451 9.95 -5.38 20.18
N GLU A 452 10.21 -4.34 20.98
CA GLU A 452 9.15 -3.60 21.68
C GLU A 452 8.13 -3.00 20.71
N VAL A 453 8.57 -2.38 19.62
CA VAL A 453 7.65 -1.78 18.63
C VAL A 453 6.85 -2.87 17.91
N ILE A 454 7.48 -3.98 17.51
CA ILE A 454 6.81 -5.14 16.90
C ILE A 454 5.73 -5.70 17.83
N ALA A 455 6.04 -5.82 19.13
CA ALA A 455 5.08 -6.29 20.11
C ALA A 455 3.92 -5.32 20.33
N MET A 456 4.18 -4.01 20.38
CA MET A 456 3.12 -3.00 20.47
C MET A 456 2.22 -3.03 19.23
N ILE A 457 2.78 -3.23 18.03
CA ILE A 457 2.00 -3.40 16.78
C ILE A 457 1.11 -4.63 16.88
N LYS A 458 1.68 -5.80 17.14
CA LYS A 458 0.96 -7.09 17.16
C LYS A 458 -0.05 -7.15 18.31
N GLY A 459 0.30 -6.66 19.49
CA GLY A 459 -0.61 -6.58 20.64
C GLY A 459 -1.81 -5.66 20.36
N LEU A 460 -1.58 -4.47 19.80
CA LEU A 460 -2.67 -3.57 19.44
C LEU A 460 -3.49 -4.11 18.25
N GLN A 461 -2.87 -4.81 17.29
CA GLN A 461 -3.57 -5.47 16.20
C GLN A 461 -4.61 -6.47 16.72
N VAL A 462 -4.24 -7.28 17.73
CA VAL A 462 -5.16 -8.23 18.38
C VAL A 462 -6.33 -7.48 19.03
N LEU A 463 -6.06 -6.42 19.80
CA LEU A 463 -7.12 -5.64 20.45
C LEU A 463 -8.07 -4.98 19.45
N MET A 464 -7.55 -4.41 18.37
CA MET A 464 -8.34 -3.81 17.30
C MET A 464 -9.15 -4.85 16.54
N GLY A 465 -8.59 -6.05 16.32
CA GLY A 465 -9.27 -7.18 15.68
C GLY A 465 -10.43 -7.71 16.53
N ARG A 466 -10.26 -7.81 17.86
CA ARG A 466 -11.36 -8.18 18.77
C ARG A 466 -12.52 -7.19 18.71
N MET A 467 -12.23 -5.91 18.53
CA MET A 467 -13.26 -4.87 18.38
C MET A 467 -13.83 -4.74 16.95
N GLU A 468 -13.44 -5.62 16.01
CA GLU A 468 -13.80 -5.49 14.60
C GLU A 468 -15.32 -5.40 14.39
N SER A 469 -16.12 -6.25 15.06
CA SER A 469 -17.59 -6.25 14.91
C SER A 469 -18.21 -4.91 15.33
N VAL A 470 -17.79 -4.38 16.49
CA VAL A 470 -18.24 -3.10 17.03
C VAL A 470 -17.84 -1.95 16.10
N PHE A 471 -16.59 -1.94 15.63
CA PHE A 471 -16.12 -0.94 14.67
C PHE A 471 -16.87 -1.01 13.36
N ASN A 472 -17.09 -2.21 12.82
CA ASN A 472 -17.81 -2.43 11.58
C ASN A 472 -19.23 -1.85 11.61
N GLN A 473 -19.95 -2.02 12.72
CA GLN A 473 -21.27 -1.44 12.92
C GLN A 473 -21.19 0.09 12.99
N ALA A 474 -20.30 0.62 13.84
CA ALA A 474 -20.16 2.06 14.06
C ALA A 474 -19.72 2.81 12.80
N ILE A 475 -18.72 2.30 12.08
CA ILE A 475 -18.23 2.86 10.82
C ILE A 475 -19.35 2.92 9.79
N ARG A 476 -20.08 1.82 9.57
CA ARG A 476 -21.16 1.79 8.58
C ARG A 476 -22.25 2.80 8.92
N HIS A 477 -22.63 2.92 10.19
CA HIS A 477 -23.60 3.92 10.65
C HIS A 477 -23.10 5.35 10.44
N THR A 478 -21.88 5.67 10.89
CA THR A 478 -21.29 7.01 10.78
C THR A 478 -21.11 7.44 9.32
N VAL A 479 -20.60 6.55 8.46
CA VAL A 479 -20.42 6.82 7.02
C VAL A 479 -21.78 7.05 6.36
N TYR A 480 -22.78 6.23 6.67
CA TYR A 480 -24.14 6.40 6.15
C TYR A 480 -24.75 7.73 6.59
N ALA A 481 -24.73 8.02 7.89
CA ALA A 481 -25.28 9.26 8.45
C ALA A 481 -24.62 10.48 7.83
N ALA A 482 -23.28 10.52 7.77
CA ALA A 482 -22.54 11.63 7.18
C ALA A 482 -22.89 11.83 5.69
N LEU A 483 -22.99 10.74 4.92
CA LEU A 483 -23.32 10.82 3.49
C LEU A 483 -24.77 11.29 3.26
N GLN A 484 -25.73 10.76 4.03
CA GLN A 484 -27.14 11.13 3.89
C GLN A 484 -27.42 12.55 4.40
N ASP A 485 -26.88 12.94 5.55
CA ASP A 485 -27.04 14.30 6.06
C ASP A 485 -26.45 15.31 5.08
N PHE A 486 -25.29 14.99 4.51
CA PHE A 486 -24.68 15.84 3.50
C PHE A 486 -25.55 15.93 2.23
N ALA A 487 -25.96 14.79 1.66
CA ALA A 487 -26.70 14.75 0.41
C ALA A 487 -28.13 15.32 0.54
N GLN A 488 -28.84 15.00 1.62
CA GLN A 488 -30.25 15.35 1.80
C GLN A 488 -30.45 16.72 2.45
N ILE A 489 -29.57 17.14 3.37
CA ILE A 489 -29.70 18.39 4.12
C ILE A 489 -28.69 19.42 3.61
N THR A 490 -27.38 19.14 3.70
CA THR A 490 -26.33 20.13 3.43
C THR A 490 -26.34 20.62 1.98
N LEU A 491 -26.63 19.74 1.01
CA LEU A 491 -26.72 20.11 -0.40
C LEU A 491 -27.99 20.89 -0.79
N ARG A 492 -28.97 21.09 0.12
CA ARG A 492 -30.19 21.86 -0.18
C ARG A 492 -29.88 23.31 -0.50
N GLU A 493 -29.08 23.97 0.34
CA GLU A 493 -28.75 25.39 0.15
C GLU A 493 -27.97 25.66 -1.14
N PRO A 494 -26.87 24.94 -1.46
CA PRO A 494 -26.19 25.16 -2.73
C PRO A 494 -27.04 24.80 -3.94
N LEU A 495 -27.92 23.78 -3.85
CA LEU A 495 -28.87 23.48 -4.92
C LEU A 495 -29.88 24.63 -5.10
N ARG A 496 -30.46 25.14 -4.02
CA ARG A 496 -31.39 26.28 -4.03
C ARG A 496 -30.76 27.49 -4.71
N GLN A 497 -29.52 27.81 -4.36
CA GLN A 497 -28.79 28.92 -4.95
C GLN A 497 -28.50 28.69 -6.43
N ALA A 498 -28.09 27.48 -6.82
CA ALA A 498 -27.84 27.12 -8.20
C ALA A 498 -29.11 27.24 -9.06
N VAL A 499 -30.26 26.74 -8.56
CA VAL A 499 -31.58 26.88 -9.21
C VAL A 499 -31.97 28.35 -9.33
N LYS A 500 -31.92 29.11 -8.23
CA LYS A 500 -32.25 30.55 -8.22
C LYS A 500 -31.39 31.36 -9.21
N ARG A 501 -30.11 31.03 -9.32
CA ARG A 501 -29.14 31.70 -10.21
C ARG A 501 -29.05 31.06 -11.60
N LYS A 502 -29.89 30.07 -11.92
CA LYS A 502 -29.93 29.33 -13.20
C LYS A 502 -28.56 28.74 -13.61
N LYS A 503 -27.82 28.18 -12.64
CA LYS A 503 -26.51 27.55 -12.86
C LYS A 503 -26.66 26.08 -13.26
N ASN A 504 -27.16 25.83 -14.46
CA ASN A 504 -27.58 24.50 -14.94
C ASN A 504 -26.53 23.38 -14.74
N LEU A 505 -25.25 23.66 -14.99
CA LEU A 505 -24.19 22.66 -14.79
C LEU A 505 -24.04 22.27 -13.30
N ILE A 506 -24.05 23.25 -12.38
CA ILE A 506 -23.99 22.99 -10.94
C ILE A 506 -25.26 22.26 -10.47
N ILE A 507 -26.44 22.66 -10.96
CA ILE A 507 -27.70 21.96 -10.70
C ILE A 507 -27.57 20.48 -11.11
N SER A 508 -27.06 20.21 -12.31
CA SER A 508 -26.92 18.84 -12.82
C SER A 508 -25.99 17.98 -11.96
N ILE A 509 -24.86 18.52 -11.49
CA ILE A 509 -23.91 17.79 -10.65
C ILE A 509 -24.51 17.54 -9.26
N LEU A 510 -25.08 18.56 -8.62
CA LEU A 510 -25.68 18.44 -7.28
C LEU A 510 -26.87 17.46 -7.28
N GLN A 511 -27.71 17.50 -8.31
CA GLN A 511 -28.79 16.52 -8.47
C GLN A 511 -28.27 15.13 -8.79
N ALA A 512 -27.21 14.99 -9.58
CA ALA A 512 -26.59 13.69 -9.85
C ALA A 512 -26.06 13.06 -8.55
N ILE A 513 -25.42 13.84 -7.67
CA ILE A 513 -24.99 13.39 -6.34
C ILE A 513 -26.21 12.90 -5.53
N ARG A 514 -27.24 13.74 -5.37
CA ARG A 514 -28.46 13.40 -4.61
C ARG A 514 -29.16 12.15 -5.14
N LYS A 515 -29.20 11.95 -6.45
CA LYS A 515 -29.79 10.74 -7.07
C LYS A 515 -28.92 9.49 -6.93
N THR A 516 -27.61 9.65 -6.83
CA THR A 516 -26.66 8.54 -6.71
C THR A 516 -26.66 7.93 -5.31
N CYS A 517 -26.73 8.76 -4.27
CA CYS A 517 -26.61 8.30 -2.89
C CYS A 517 -27.80 8.61 -1.97
N GLY A 518 -28.76 9.46 -2.36
CA GLY A 518 -29.87 9.86 -1.49
C GLY A 518 -30.85 8.71 -1.23
N ASP A 519 -30.88 8.21 0.00
CA ASP A 519 -31.86 7.23 0.49
C ASP A 519 -32.95 7.93 1.31
N TRP A 520 -34.03 8.31 0.64
CA TRP A 520 -35.14 9.05 1.23
C TRP A 520 -36.08 8.12 1.98
N GLU A 521 -36.51 8.49 3.19
CA GLU A 521 -37.41 7.65 4.01
C GLU A 521 -38.72 7.30 3.28
N GLY A 522 -39.28 8.24 2.50
CA GLY A 522 -40.46 8.01 1.66
C GLY A 522 -40.20 7.26 0.35
N GLY A 523 -38.98 6.75 0.13
CA GLY A 523 -38.54 6.07 -1.10
C GLY A 523 -38.27 7.00 -2.29
N ALA A 524 -38.58 8.29 -2.19
CA ALA A 524 -38.36 9.27 -3.24
C ALA A 524 -38.04 10.67 -2.68
N GLU A 525 -37.34 11.48 -3.48
CA GLU A 525 -37.02 12.87 -3.14
C GLU A 525 -38.31 13.71 -2.98
N PRO A 526 -38.47 14.45 -1.86
CA PRO A 526 -39.67 15.25 -1.62
C PRO A 526 -39.87 16.36 -2.67
N ALA A 527 -40.83 16.18 -3.57
CA ALA A 527 -41.17 17.18 -4.60
C ALA A 527 -41.66 18.52 -4.01
N SER A 528 -42.09 18.52 -2.75
CA SER A 528 -42.50 19.72 -2.01
C SER A 528 -41.33 20.61 -1.58
N ASP A 529 -40.09 20.12 -1.57
CA ASP A 529 -38.92 20.87 -1.09
C ASP A 529 -38.74 22.22 -1.83
N PRO A 530 -38.82 23.36 -1.13
CA PRO A 530 -38.63 24.69 -1.71
C PRO A 530 -37.29 24.85 -2.45
N CYS A 531 -36.25 24.10 -2.05
CA CYS A 531 -34.92 24.21 -2.66
C CYS A 531 -34.94 23.83 -4.14
N LEU A 532 -35.79 22.88 -4.54
CA LEU A 532 -35.96 22.43 -5.93
C LEU A 532 -36.55 23.53 -6.83
N ARG A 533 -37.28 24.49 -6.25
CA ARG A 533 -37.81 25.68 -6.94
C ARG A 533 -36.92 26.92 -6.79
N GLY A 534 -35.82 26.83 -6.05
CA GLY A 534 -34.94 27.96 -5.72
C GLY A 534 -35.50 28.90 -4.64
N GLU A 535 -36.56 28.48 -3.96
CA GLU A 535 -37.26 29.22 -2.91
C GLU A 535 -36.63 28.94 -1.55
N LYS A 536 -36.70 29.91 -0.62
CA LYS A 536 -36.26 29.73 0.76
C LYS A 536 -37.26 28.87 1.53
N ASP A 537 -36.79 28.25 2.60
CA ASP A 537 -37.64 27.54 3.55
C ASP A 537 -38.69 28.48 4.16
N PRO A 538 -39.90 27.97 4.49
CA PRO A 538 -40.94 28.77 5.13
C PRO A 538 -40.49 29.22 6.53
N LYS A 539 -41.22 30.14 7.17
CA LYS A 539 -40.83 30.70 8.49
C LYS A 539 -40.64 29.64 9.59
N GLY A 540 -41.26 28.47 9.46
CA GLY A 540 -41.11 27.33 10.37
C GLY A 540 -40.03 26.31 9.97
N GLY A 541 -39.27 26.56 8.90
CA GLY A 541 -38.32 25.60 8.32
C GLY A 541 -39.00 24.56 7.42
N PHE A 542 -38.19 23.83 6.64
CA PHE A 542 -38.62 22.65 5.92
C PHE A 542 -37.93 21.44 6.55
N GLU A 543 -38.72 20.59 7.20
CA GLU A 543 -38.20 19.45 7.96
C GLU A 543 -38.02 18.24 7.03
N LEU A 544 -36.83 17.64 7.09
CA LEU A 544 -36.51 16.38 6.43
C LEU A 544 -36.03 15.42 7.50
N HIS A 545 -36.67 14.26 7.57
CA HIS A 545 -36.21 13.16 8.39
C HIS A 545 -35.24 12.31 7.56
N VAL A 546 -33.98 12.25 8.01
CA VAL A 546 -32.94 11.46 7.35
C VAL A 546 -32.86 10.12 8.06
N PRO A 547 -33.06 8.99 7.36
CA PRO A 547 -32.99 7.68 8.00
C PRO A 547 -31.58 7.43 8.57
N ARG A 548 -31.48 6.47 9.48
CA ARG A 548 -30.21 5.92 9.98
C ARG A 548 -30.15 4.44 9.67
N ARG A 549 -29.09 4.02 8.97
CA ARG A 549 -28.84 2.63 8.60
C ARG A 549 -27.40 2.27 8.89
N THR A 550 -27.18 1.00 9.20
CA THR A 550 -25.85 0.42 9.43
C THR A 550 -25.33 -0.20 8.13
N VAL A 551 -25.21 0.60 7.07
CA VAL A 551 -24.67 0.14 5.78
C VAL A 551 -23.90 1.26 5.07
N GLY A 552 -22.69 0.97 4.60
CA GLY A 552 -21.92 1.92 3.81
C GLY A 552 -22.45 2.07 2.37
N PRO A 553 -22.06 3.14 1.65
CA PRO A 553 -22.27 3.20 0.20
C PRO A 553 -21.46 2.10 -0.50
N SER A 554 -21.90 1.71 -1.70
CA SER A 554 -21.03 0.93 -2.60
C SER A 554 -19.78 1.72 -2.97
N SER A 555 -18.72 1.00 -3.35
CA SER A 555 -17.48 1.57 -3.90
C SER A 555 -17.74 2.57 -5.03
N THR A 556 -18.66 2.23 -5.95
CA THR A 556 -19.07 3.09 -7.06
C THR A 556 -19.82 4.34 -6.60
N GLN A 557 -20.77 4.23 -5.67
CA GLN A 557 -21.46 5.41 -5.13
C GLN A 557 -20.47 6.38 -4.50
N LEU A 558 -19.56 5.88 -3.66
CA LEU A 558 -18.57 6.70 -2.99
C LEU A 558 -17.63 7.36 -3.99
N TYR A 559 -17.11 6.62 -4.98
CA TYR A 559 -16.27 7.16 -6.05
C TYR A 559 -16.97 8.25 -6.85
N MET A 560 -18.22 8.01 -7.27
CA MET A 560 -18.99 8.95 -8.08
C MET A 560 -19.30 10.22 -7.30
N VAL A 561 -19.75 10.10 -6.05
CA VAL A 561 -20.02 11.26 -5.17
C VAL A 561 -18.75 12.08 -4.95
N ARG A 562 -17.64 11.43 -4.56
CA ARG A 562 -16.37 12.12 -4.32
C ARG A 562 -15.87 12.84 -5.58
N THR A 563 -15.85 12.15 -6.73
CA THR A 563 -15.40 12.71 -8.01
C THR A 563 -16.27 13.90 -8.45
N MET A 564 -17.58 13.82 -8.27
CA MET A 564 -18.50 14.92 -8.59
C MET A 564 -18.28 16.12 -7.66
N LEU A 565 -18.11 15.88 -6.36
CA LEU A 565 -17.82 16.93 -5.37
C LEU A 565 -16.48 17.60 -5.64
N GLU A 566 -15.44 16.82 -5.91
CA GLU A 566 -14.11 17.30 -6.27
C GLU A 566 -14.18 18.25 -7.48
N SER A 567 -14.97 17.90 -8.50
CA SER A 567 -15.15 18.75 -9.68
C SER A 567 -15.82 20.10 -9.38
N LEU A 568 -16.64 20.20 -8.34
CA LEU A 568 -17.27 21.45 -7.92
C LEU A 568 -16.29 22.39 -7.22
N ILE A 569 -15.31 21.84 -6.50
CA ILE A 569 -14.31 22.60 -5.74
C ILE A 569 -12.97 22.75 -6.46
N ALA A 570 -12.80 22.13 -7.64
CA ALA A 570 -11.60 22.20 -8.43
C ALA A 570 -11.32 23.61 -8.97
N ASP A 571 -10.03 24.00 -8.92
CA ASP A 571 -9.53 25.27 -9.45
C ASP A 571 -9.27 25.25 -10.96
N LYS A 572 -9.33 24.07 -11.59
CA LYS A 572 -9.21 23.91 -13.05
C LYS A 572 -10.57 23.70 -13.69
N SER A 573 -10.85 24.45 -14.75
CA SER A 573 -12.03 24.26 -15.60
C SER A 573 -11.75 24.56 -17.06
N GLY A 574 -12.35 23.79 -17.98
CA GLY A 574 -12.31 24.05 -19.43
C GLY A 574 -12.87 25.43 -19.84
N SER A 575 -13.54 26.12 -18.92
CA SER A 575 -14.16 27.45 -19.10
C SER A 575 -13.38 28.60 -18.45
N ARG A 576 -13.68 29.84 -18.88
CA ARG A 576 -13.09 31.09 -18.34
C ARG A 576 -13.45 31.38 -16.86
N LYS A 577 -14.46 30.68 -16.30
CA LYS A 577 -14.85 30.69 -14.89
C LYS A 577 -14.93 29.24 -14.39
N THR A 578 -14.38 28.98 -13.22
CA THR A 578 -14.44 27.66 -12.55
C THR A 578 -15.79 27.43 -11.89
N LEU A 579 -16.14 26.16 -11.65
CA LEU A 579 -17.35 25.81 -10.88
C LEU A 579 -17.26 26.36 -9.45
N ARG A 580 -16.07 26.26 -8.84
CA ARG A 580 -15.75 26.81 -7.52
C ARG A 580 -16.11 28.30 -7.41
N SER A 581 -15.76 29.10 -8.41
CA SER A 581 -16.06 30.55 -8.41
C SER A 581 -17.55 30.92 -8.43
N CYS A 582 -18.42 29.94 -8.69
CA CYS A 582 -19.88 30.10 -8.69
C CYS A 582 -20.56 29.65 -7.40
N LEU A 583 -19.80 29.07 -6.45
CA LEU A 583 -20.28 28.61 -5.15
C LEU A 583 -19.95 29.64 -4.06
N GLU A 584 -20.70 29.62 -2.96
CA GLU A 584 -20.46 30.48 -1.81
C GLU A 584 -19.46 29.86 -0.83
N GLY A 585 -18.77 30.68 -0.06
CA GLY A 585 -17.72 30.25 0.88
C GLY A 585 -18.15 29.11 1.81
N PRO A 586 -19.28 29.22 2.54
CA PRO A 586 -19.76 28.15 3.43
C PRO A 586 -20.03 26.82 2.70
N THR A 587 -20.56 26.88 1.48
CA THR A 587 -20.77 25.69 0.64
C THR A 587 -19.44 25.03 0.28
N ILE A 588 -18.45 25.83 -0.13
CA ILE A 588 -17.13 25.32 -0.51
C ILE A 588 -16.49 24.61 0.69
N THR A 589 -16.52 25.22 1.87
CA THR A 589 -16.01 24.62 3.10
C THR A 589 -16.72 23.31 3.44
N ALA A 590 -18.04 23.25 3.34
CA ALA A 590 -18.80 22.02 3.59
C ALA A 590 -18.46 20.89 2.60
N ILE A 591 -18.26 21.22 1.31
CA ILE A 591 -17.84 20.25 0.31
C ILE A 591 -16.40 19.77 0.58
N GLU A 592 -15.48 20.69 0.92
CA GLU A 592 -14.10 20.35 1.26
C GLU A 592 -14.00 19.46 2.50
N GLU A 593 -14.83 19.71 3.51
CA GLU A 593 -14.88 18.93 4.74
C GLU A 593 -15.32 17.49 4.47
N ILE A 594 -16.47 17.28 3.80
CA ILE A 594 -16.92 15.91 3.48
C ILE A 594 -15.99 15.23 2.48
N HIS A 595 -15.40 15.96 1.54
CA HIS A 595 -14.45 15.40 0.57
C HIS A 595 -13.16 14.97 1.27
N ARG A 596 -12.70 15.69 2.29
CA ARG A 596 -11.52 15.29 3.08
C ARG A 596 -11.83 14.12 4.00
N SER A 597 -12.92 14.16 4.75
CA SER A 597 -13.26 13.09 5.71
C SER A 597 -13.59 11.77 5.01
N SER A 598 -14.31 11.82 3.88
CA SER A 598 -14.66 10.63 3.10
C SER A 598 -13.50 9.97 2.36
N PHE A 599 -12.28 10.51 2.46
CA PHE A 599 -11.08 9.89 1.90
C PHE A 599 -10.81 8.52 2.54
N PHE A 600 -10.98 8.41 3.86
CA PHE A 600 -10.71 7.19 4.63
C PHE A 600 -11.88 6.20 4.66
N TYR A 601 -13.04 6.54 4.06
CA TYR A 601 -14.24 5.70 4.18
C TYR A 601 -14.05 4.32 3.55
N THR A 602 -13.39 4.21 2.40
CA THR A 602 -13.10 2.90 1.80
C THR A 602 -12.23 2.05 2.72
N HIS A 603 -11.19 2.62 3.33
CA HIS A 603 -10.34 1.88 4.27
C HIS A 603 -11.10 1.44 5.52
N LEU A 604 -11.93 2.32 6.08
CA LEU A 604 -12.71 2.01 7.28
C LEU A 604 -13.81 0.97 6.99
N LEU A 605 -14.49 1.06 5.85
CA LEU A 605 -15.48 0.06 5.44
C LEU A 605 -14.84 -1.31 5.19
N ASN A 606 -13.56 -1.35 4.81
CA ASN A 606 -12.72 -2.54 4.66
C ASN A 606 -11.75 -2.71 5.86
N PHE A 607 -12.24 -2.50 7.08
CA PHE A 607 -11.44 -2.42 8.30
C PHE A 607 -10.44 -3.58 8.47
N SER A 608 -10.88 -4.83 8.26
CA SER A 608 -10.02 -6.02 8.40
C SER A 608 -8.79 -5.97 7.47
N GLU A 609 -8.99 -5.58 6.20
CA GLU A 609 -7.89 -5.42 5.24
C GLU A 609 -6.96 -4.29 5.66
N ALA A 610 -7.54 -3.16 6.03
CA ALA A 610 -6.80 -1.98 6.42
C ALA A 610 -5.96 -2.27 7.68
N LEU A 611 -6.48 -3.04 8.62
CA LEU A 611 -5.79 -3.46 9.83
C LEU A 611 -4.56 -4.32 9.50
N GLN A 612 -4.74 -5.36 8.67
CA GLN A 612 -3.62 -6.19 8.22
C GLN A 612 -2.56 -5.38 7.47
N ALA A 613 -2.97 -4.51 6.54
CA ALA A 613 -2.05 -3.68 5.77
C ALA A 613 -1.32 -2.62 6.62
N CYS A 614 -1.92 -2.17 7.73
CA CYS A 614 -1.27 -1.26 8.68
C CYS A 614 -0.27 -1.98 9.59
N CYS A 615 -0.34 -3.31 9.70
CA CYS A 615 0.51 -4.13 10.57
C CYS A 615 1.46 -5.06 9.78
N ASP A 616 1.59 -4.88 8.47
CA ASP A 616 2.40 -5.76 7.63
C ASP A 616 3.90 -5.61 7.91
N LEU A 617 4.48 -6.64 8.51
CA LEU A 617 5.92 -6.79 8.80
C LEU A 617 6.53 -8.02 8.08
N SER A 618 5.80 -8.59 7.12
CA SER A 618 6.18 -9.82 6.40
C SER A 618 7.50 -9.70 5.62
N GLN A 619 7.90 -8.48 5.26
CA GLN A 619 9.06 -8.25 4.40
C GLN A 619 10.40 -8.39 5.14
N LEU A 620 10.40 -8.53 6.48
CA LEU A 620 11.62 -8.68 7.27
C LEU A 620 12.39 -9.99 7.01
N TRP A 621 11.69 -11.05 6.56
CA TRP A 621 12.30 -12.35 6.29
C TRP A 621 12.82 -12.51 4.85
N PHE A 622 12.06 -12.01 3.87
CA PHE A 622 12.37 -12.21 2.46
C PHE A 622 13.69 -11.54 2.06
N ARG A 623 14.44 -12.18 1.16
CA ARG A 623 15.81 -11.78 0.80
C ARG A 623 16.24 -12.18 -0.61
N GLU A 624 15.30 -12.21 -1.56
CA GLU A 624 15.56 -12.71 -2.92
C GLU A 624 16.48 -11.79 -3.73
N PHE A 625 16.46 -10.47 -3.47
CA PHE A 625 17.38 -9.54 -4.10
C PHE A 625 18.82 -9.80 -3.63
N PHE A 626 19.06 -9.89 -2.32
CA PHE A 626 20.40 -10.20 -1.81
C PHE A 626 20.88 -11.60 -2.24
N LEU A 627 19.98 -12.59 -2.36
CA LEU A 627 20.32 -13.91 -2.91
C LEU A 627 20.79 -13.84 -4.37
N GLU A 628 20.10 -13.08 -5.21
CA GLU A 628 20.49 -12.86 -6.61
C GLU A 628 21.88 -12.21 -6.70
N LEU A 629 22.19 -11.24 -5.83
CA LEU A 629 23.49 -10.57 -5.77
C LEU A 629 24.65 -11.51 -5.39
N THR A 630 24.38 -12.63 -4.72
CA THR A 630 25.43 -13.63 -4.44
C THR A 630 25.88 -14.40 -5.68
N MET A 631 25.23 -14.20 -6.82
CA MET A 631 25.55 -14.84 -8.10
C MET A 631 25.63 -16.37 -8.00
N GLY A 632 24.75 -16.97 -7.19
CA GLY A 632 24.65 -18.42 -6.97
C GLY A 632 25.64 -18.99 -5.96
N ARG A 633 26.38 -18.14 -5.23
CA ARG A 633 27.19 -18.58 -4.07
C ARG A 633 26.32 -19.04 -2.91
N ARG A 634 25.16 -18.41 -2.70
CA ARG A 634 24.17 -18.79 -1.69
C ARG A 634 22.89 -19.27 -2.38
N ILE A 635 22.35 -20.38 -1.91
CA ILE A 635 20.97 -20.82 -2.25
C ILE A 635 19.95 -20.25 -1.25
N GLN A 636 20.40 -20.03 -0.02
CA GLN A 636 19.71 -19.33 1.07
C GLN A 636 20.78 -18.78 2.05
N PHE A 637 20.43 -17.76 2.83
CA PHE A 637 21.25 -17.25 3.94
C PHE A 637 20.98 -18.02 5.23
N PRO A 638 21.97 -18.19 6.11
CA PRO A 638 21.81 -18.88 7.38
C PRO A 638 21.02 -18.05 8.40
N ILE A 639 20.54 -18.69 9.47
CA ILE A 639 19.58 -18.10 10.42
C ILE A 639 20.13 -16.89 11.17
N GLU A 640 21.44 -16.82 11.39
CA GLU A 640 22.09 -15.66 12.03
C GLU A 640 22.04 -14.38 11.19
N MET A 641 21.64 -14.47 9.92
CA MET A 641 21.38 -13.33 9.04
C MET A 641 19.88 -13.01 8.89
N SER A 642 19.01 -13.84 9.46
CA SER A 642 17.55 -13.72 9.33
C SER A 642 16.98 -12.78 10.38
N MET A 643 16.27 -11.72 9.99
CA MET A 643 15.80 -10.71 10.93
C MET A 643 14.88 -11.26 12.04
N PRO A 644 13.87 -12.11 11.76
CA PRO A 644 13.07 -12.71 12.83
C PRO A 644 13.94 -13.42 13.87
N TRP A 645 14.90 -14.23 13.43
CA TRP A 645 15.79 -14.95 14.33
C TRP A 645 16.80 -14.05 15.03
N ILE A 646 17.40 -13.07 14.35
CA ILE A 646 18.33 -12.09 14.96
C ILE A 646 17.67 -11.41 16.17
N LEU A 647 16.39 -11.04 16.04
CA LEU A 647 15.63 -10.38 17.11
C LEU A 647 15.26 -11.36 18.24
N THR A 648 14.76 -12.55 17.92
CA THR A 648 14.43 -13.58 18.92
C THR A 648 15.65 -14.03 19.70
N ASP A 649 16.70 -14.43 18.99
CA ASP A 649 17.92 -15.00 19.56
C ASP A 649 18.65 -14.00 20.46
N HIS A 650 18.57 -12.71 20.13
CA HIS A 650 19.16 -11.66 20.97
C HIS A 650 18.59 -11.62 22.39
N ILE A 651 17.28 -11.85 22.56
CA ILE A 651 16.64 -11.89 23.88
C ILE A 651 17.06 -13.14 24.65
N LEU A 652 17.12 -14.29 23.96
CA LEU A 652 17.54 -15.56 24.55
C LEU A 652 19.00 -15.54 25.01
N GLU A 653 19.89 -14.92 24.24
CA GLU A 653 21.32 -14.82 24.54
C GLU A 653 21.61 -13.81 25.65
N THR A 654 20.99 -12.63 25.61
CA THR A 654 21.20 -11.61 26.64
C THR A 654 20.48 -11.92 27.95
N LYS A 655 19.42 -12.73 27.90
CA LYS A 655 18.54 -13.04 29.03
C LYS A 655 17.95 -11.77 29.66
N GLU A 656 17.76 -10.73 28.84
CA GLU A 656 17.28 -9.42 29.28
C GLU A 656 15.88 -9.55 29.91
N PRO A 657 15.73 -9.36 31.23
CA PRO A 657 14.47 -9.65 31.92
C PRO A 657 13.32 -8.79 31.41
N SER A 658 13.59 -7.53 31.05
CA SER A 658 12.58 -6.61 30.53
C SER A 658 12.06 -7.01 29.14
N MET A 659 12.81 -7.82 28.40
CA MET A 659 12.47 -8.25 27.04
C MET A 659 11.87 -9.66 26.97
N MET A 660 11.95 -10.45 28.05
CA MET A 660 11.57 -11.87 28.02
C MET A 660 10.08 -12.07 27.70
N GLU A 661 9.20 -11.18 28.15
CA GLU A 661 7.76 -11.22 27.83
C GLU A 661 7.47 -10.92 26.36
N TYR A 662 8.43 -10.34 25.63
CA TYR A 662 8.27 -9.97 24.23
C TYR A 662 8.81 -11.01 23.25
N VAL A 663 9.52 -12.05 23.72
CA VAL A 663 10.31 -12.97 22.86
C VAL A 663 9.49 -13.72 21.80
N LEU A 664 8.19 -13.88 22.01
CA LEU A 664 7.29 -14.57 21.08
C LEU A 664 6.83 -13.68 19.91
N TYR A 665 6.79 -12.35 20.07
CA TYR A 665 6.34 -11.45 19.00
C TYR A 665 7.28 -11.42 17.78
N PRO A 666 8.63 -11.48 17.93
CA PRO A 666 9.52 -11.65 16.78
C PRO A 666 9.40 -13.02 16.11
N LEU A 667 9.05 -14.09 16.86
CA LEU A 667 8.75 -15.39 16.24
C LEU A 667 7.48 -15.33 15.38
N ASP A 668 6.49 -14.52 15.79
CA ASP A 668 5.26 -14.33 15.01
C ASP A 668 5.50 -13.63 13.65
N LEU A 669 6.67 -13.02 13.42
CA LEU A 669 7.04 -12.50 12.08
C LEU A 669 7.15 -13.61 11.01
N TYR A 670 7.40 -14.85 11.42
CA TYR A 670 7.36 -15.98 10.50
C TYR A 670 5.94 -16.26 10.00
N ASN A 671 4.90 -16.01 10.82
CA ASN A 671 3.50 -16.16 10.39
C ASN A 671 3.15 -15.10 9.33
N ASP A 672 3.56 -13.85 9.53
CA ASP A 672 3.37 -12.77 8.54
C ASP A 672 4.02 -13.16 7.20
N SER A 673 5.27 -13.63 7.26
CA SER A 673 6.05 -14.03 6.09
C SER A 673 5.45 -15.25 5.39
N ALA A 674 5.03 -16.27 6.15
CA ALA A 674 4.41 -17.48 5.62
C ALA A 674 3.07 -17.17 4.94
N HIS A 675 2.22 -16.37 5.58
CA HIS A 675 0.96 -15.92 4.99
C HIS A 675 1.21 -15.17 3.68
N TYR A 676 2.17 -14.24 3.67
CA TYR A 676 2.52 -13.47 2.47
C TYR A 676 3.05 -14.37 1.34
N ALA A 677 3.89 -15.36 1.67
CA ALA A 677 4.41 -16.34 0.70
C ALA A 677 3.28 -17.15 0.03
N LEU A 678 2.26 -17.53 0.80
CA LEU A 678 1.13 -18.33 0.34
C LEU A 678 0.08 -17.52 -0.43
N THR A 679 -0.27 -16.31 0.04
CA THR A 679 -1.40 -15.54 -0.50
C THR A 679 -1.00 -14.47 -1.52
N LYS A 680 0.14 -13.81 -1.30
CA LYS A 680 0.63 -12.71 -2.16
C LYS A 680 1.66 -13.21 -3.18
N PHE A 681 2.75 -13.84 -2.73
CA PHE A 681 3.75 -14.39 -3.66
C PHE A 681 3.27 -15.66 -4.36
N LYS A 682 2.45 -16.47 -3.71
CA LYS A 682 1.92 -17.74 -4.22
C LYS A 682 3.06 -18.65 -4.71
N LYS A 683 4.04 -18.90 -3.83
CA LYS A 683 5.21 -19.77 -4.11
C LYS A 683 5.43 -20.75 -2.97
N GLN A 684 5.39 -22.04 -3.31
CA GLN A 684 5.61 -23.15 -2.37
C GLN A 684 7.01 -23.11 -1.77
N PHE A 685 8.05 -23.01 -2.61
CA PHE A 685 9.44 -23.05 -2.14
C PHE A 685 9.79 -21.96 -1.10
N LEU A 686 9.12 -20.81 -1.14
CA LEU A 686 9.30 -19.77 -0.12
C LEU A 686 8.72 -20.21 1.23
N TYR A 687 7.52 -20.81 1.21
CA TYR A 687 6.91 -21.36 2.41
C TYR A 687 7.72 -22.54 2.97
N ASP A 688 8.18 -23.45 2.11
CA ASP A 688 9.00 -24.60 2.52
C ASP A 688 10.29 -24.14 3.23
N GLU A 689 10.90 -23.05 2.77
CA GLU A 689 12.10 -22.46 3.40
C GLU A 689 11.78 -21.76 4.73
N ILE A 690 10.64 -21.05 4.82
CA ILE A 690 10.17 -20.46 6.08
C ILE A 690 9.90 -21.55 7.11
N GLU A 691 9.18 -22.60 6.73
CA GLU A 691 8.85 -23.74 7.60
C GLU A 691 10.12 -24.43 8.09
N ALA A 692 11.08 -24.69 7.20
CA ALA A 692 12.36 -25.30 7.57
C ALA A 692 13.18 -24.42 8.54
N GLU A 693 13.18 -23.10 8.33
CA GLU A 693 13.86 -22.15 9.23
C GLU A 693 13.19 -22.10 10.61
N VAL A 694 11.85 -22.03 10.65
CA VAL A 694 11.08 -22.07 11.90
C VAL A 694 11.35 -23.36 12.67
N ASN A 695 11.36 -24.51 11.99
CA ASN A 695 11.60 -25.80 12.64
C ASN A 695 12.97 -25.82 13.37
N LEU A 696 14.03 -25.32 12.71
CA LEU A 696 15.36 -25.23 13.33
C LEU A 696 15.43 -24.19 14.46
N CYS A 697 14.88 -23.00 14.24
CA CYS A 697 14.90 -21.90 15.19
C CYS A 697 14.06 -22.21 16.43
N PHE A 698 12.93 -22.91 16.27
CA PHE A 698 12.06 -23.29 17.38
C PHE A 698 12.69 -24.36 18.27
N ASP A 699 13.39 -25.34 17.70
CA ASP A 699 14.20 -26.30 18.48
C ASP A 699 15.25 -25.57 19.34
N GLN A 700 15.94 -24.58 18.77
CA GLN A 700 16.90 -23.76 19.51
C GLN A 700 16.23 -22.88 20.57
N PHE A 701 15.07 -22.30 20.25
CA PHE A 701 14.28 -21.51 21.18
C PHE A 701 13.92 -22.33 22.43
N VAL A 702 13.34 -23.52 22.25
CA VAL A 702 12.95 -24.41 23.35
C VAL A 702 14.17 -24.81 24.18
N TYR A 703 15.28 -25.15 23.53
CA TYR A 703 16.51 -25.51 24.23
C TYR A 703 17.05 -24.35 25.08
N LYS A 704 17.28 -23.18 24.49
CA LYS A 704 17.85 -22.01 25.17
C LYS A 704 16.93 -21.52 26.29
N LEU A 705 15.62 -21.49 26.05
CA LEU A 705 14.63 -21.07 27.03
C LEU A 705 14.55 -22.04 28.23
N SER A 706 14.55 -23.34 27.98
CA SER A 706 14.51 -24.33 29.06
C SER A 706 15.77 -24.31 29.91
N ASP A 707 16.94 -24.20 29.28
CA ASP A 707 18.23 -24.12 29.98
C ASP A 707 18.29 -22.89 30.90
N GLN A 708 17.92 -21.71 30.39
CA GLN A 708 17.92 -20.48 31.21
C GLN A 708 16.90 -20.53 32.34
N ILE A 709 15.70 -21.08 32.13
CA ILE A 709 14.66 -21.22 33.16
C ILE A 709 15.17 -22.14 34.28
N PHE A 710 15.70 -23.31 33.92
CA PHE A 710 16.24 -24.24 34.91
C PHE A 710 17.39 -23.62 35.69
N ALA A 711 18.36 -23.00 35.01
CA ALA A 711 19.49 -22.33 35.65
C ALA A 711 19.04 -21.21 36.60
N TYR A 712 18.05 -20.40 36.19
CA TYR A 712 17.47 -19.34 37.00
C TYR A 712 16.84 -19.89 38.29
N TYR A 713 15.94 -20.86 38.19
CA TYR A 713 15.28 -21.44 39.37
C TYR A 713 16.25 -22.26 40.24
N LYS A 714 17.28 -22.89 39.63
CA LYS A 714 18.33 -23.57 40.38
C LYS A 714 19.18 -22.60 41.20
N ALA A 715 19.45 -21.41 40.66
CA ALA A 715 20.14 -20.32 41.36
C ALA A 715 19.25 -19.66 42.41
N LEU A 716 17.94 -19.55 42.17
CA LEU A 716 16.98 -19.04 43.17
C LEU A 716 16.81 -19.99 44.36
N ALA A 717 16.87 -21.30 44.11
CA ALA A 717 16.74 -22.33 45.14
C ALA A 717 18.03 -22.55 45.96
N GLY A 718 19.19 -22.17 45.42
CA GLY A 718 20.50 -22.29 46.08
C GLY A 718 20.84 -21.03 46.85
#